data_AF-A0A087CYB2-F1
#
_entry.id   AF-A0A087CYB2-F1
#
_cell.length_a   1.000
_cell.length_b   1.000
_cell.length_c   1.000
_cell.angle_alpha   90.00
_cell.angle_beta   90.00
_cell.angle_gamma   90.00
#
_symmetry.space_group_name_H-M   'P 1'
#
loop_
_entity.id
_entity.type
_entity.pdbx_description
1 polymer ?
#
loop_
_entity_poly.entity_id
_entity_poly.type
_entity_poly.pdbx_seq_one_letter_code
_entity_poly.pdbx_strand_id
1 'polypeptide(L)'
;MKKMGKVVAVLAGLSMMLTGVGTAYADDAAGDAAVSQSQTATADAQAAQAQADAAKADQNAKQSAKTPAPANVDPQVKAAPKAQAKAAASDSAKISGVVAPSTALKYGADYDHVDESAAFKVTLTGLTPGKAYGVKSSMNAFNGLPAIGQTTWTYGYTDPVFTASASTQTIDVFYRGSVKPSSTVQFALVAGDKVNVDNWGNKSLNGTVINTYGGVNVKVLDVTGSNLVTLDSQSVEDIGVHTVGLKGHYTIDPKIAGSVAKVCYSTTVTRVFKVNGTFDADIVGSIAYNGRYVWDCVTGAISDDDDPEIDNLFKVNDLITLAAGASGSQTMTGQWFSHGFTITAKDGKPIPASGDIENVVPGLLANTKYGNWGYSSADMGAQELIYDTAKSQTTQPDPASLMYSGIVLTFDDGSQLVPVASSYRPEVQPNALKTVSDFTTKAATNGPVASDDLTDANKNGVEGADGNKANAGSVYRLYIDSLKESATCKALVEKGSYCYWTGYIYSTPKQLASPDGKSSAVRVDKDGKAYVEFNIPADTVNGDHKIALYDSDGKLLGWTPVTVAEGQEPTPQPEKPSAEDVAALQSAIKDAESKKQADYTAESWAPFAAALKSAQDVAAKSDATKAEVTAATAKLAEASSNLVKAGSTTPTKPEKPTKPTTPTKPNKDNNKNQQKLPITGSSVLVIAFVAIALVAAGVSVVVYRRRNA
;
A
#
# COMPACT_ATOMS: atom_id res chain seq x y z
N MET A 1 -78.12 25.33 8.73
CA MET A 1 -76.75 25.45 8.19
C MET A 1 -75.98 24.17 8.50
N LYS A 2 -74.78 23.97 7.94
CA LYS A 2 -74.10 22.65 7.85
C LYS A 2 -73.84 22.00 9.23
N LYS A 3 -74.03 20.67 9.32
CA LYS A 3 -73.66 19.82 10.48
C LYS A 3 -72.41 18.99 10.17
N MET A 4 -71.71 18.56 11.23
CA MET A 4 -70.57 17.62 11.18
C MET A 4 -71.00 16.15 11.06
N GLY A 5 -70.03 15.31 10.66
CA GLY A 5 -70.06 13.84 10.73
C GLY A 5 -69.93 13.18 9.35
N LYS A 6 -69.46 11.93 9.22
CA LYS A 6 -68.82 10.97 10.17
C LYS A 6 -68.50 9.69 9.35
N VAL A 7 -67.63 8.79 9.84
CA VAL A 7 -67.69 7.30 9.59
C VAL A 7 -67.35 6.83 8.14
N VAL A 8 -66.68 5.70 7.84
CA VAL A 8 -65.84 4.71 8.58
C VAL A 8 -64.94 3.96 7.56
N ALA A 9 -63.97 3.15 8.02
CA ALA A 9 -63.13 2.29 7.19
C ALA A 9 -63.87 1.06 6.58
N VAL A 10 -63.21 0.29 5.68
CA VAL A 10 -63.08 -1.19 5.74
C VAL A 10 -62.41 -1.79 4.47
N LEU A 11 -61.43 -2.66 4.75
CA LEU A 11 -60.78 -3.77 4.01
C LEU A 11 -61.12 -4.18 2.56
N ALA A 12 -60.09 -4.85 2.00
CA ALA A 12 -60.10 -6.01 1.09
C ALA A 12 -60.30 -5.77 -0.41
N GLY A 13 -59.30 -6.23 -1.18
CA GLY A 13 -59.28 -6.18 -2.64
C GLY A 13 -59.93 -7.37 -3.34
N LEU A 14 -59.67 -7.46 -4.64
CA LEU A 14 -59.64 -8.71 -5.39
C LEU A 14 -58.78 -8.56 -6.65
N SER A 15 -58.23 -9.67 -7.15
CA SER A 15 -57.51 -9.73 -8.42
C SER A 15 -58.47 -9.71 -9.62
N MET A 16 -58.04 -9.20 -10.78
CA MET A 16 -58.56 -9.68 -12.06
C MET A 16 -57.55 -9.53 -13.22
N MET A 17 -57.75 -10.33 -14.27
CA MET A 17 -56.81 -10.55 -15.37
C MET A 17 -57.16 -9.72 -16.62
N LEU A 18 -56.15 -9.37 -17.42
CA LEU A 18 -56.19 -9.23 -18.89
C LEU A 18 -54.73 -9.32 -19.39
N THR A 19 -54.20 -10.31 -20.13
CA THR A 19 -54.61 -11.13 -21.31
C THR A 19 -54.38 -10.49 -22.68
N GLY A 20 -53.45 -11.07 -23.46
CA GLY A 20 -53.15 -10.75 -24.86
C GLY A 20 -52.15 -9.61 -25.06
N VAL A 21 -51.35 -9.54 -26.14
CA VAL A 21 -51.01 -10.45 -27.26
C VAL A 21 -49.65 -9.96 -27.84
N GLY A 22 -48.80 -10.74 -28.53
CA GLY A 22 -48.89 -12.14 -28.91
C GLY A 22 -48.66 -12.41 -30.41
N THR A 23 -47.40 -12.35 -30.90
CA THR A 23 -46.90 -12.88 -32.20
C THR A 23 -45.37 -12.75 -32.27
N ALA A 24 -44.57 -13.63 -32.90
CA ALA A 24 -44.75 -15.02 -33.35
C ALA A 24 -43.40 -15.61 -33.85
N TYR A 25 -43.10 -16.90 -33.55
CA TYR A 25 -42.42 -17.94 -34.36
C TYR A 25 -41.08 -17.64 -35.13
N ALA A 26 -40.14 -18.57 -35.35
CA ALA A 26 -39.98 -20.04 -35.14
C ALA A 26 -38.45 -20.37 -35.25
N ASP A 27 -37.90 -21.58 -35.04
CA ASP A 27 -38.26 -22.80 -34.28
C ASP A 27 -36.98 -23.67 -34.14
N ASP A 28 -36.98 -24.63 -33.19
CA ASP A 28 -36.46 -26.03 -33.31
C ASP A 28 -36.03 -26.68 -31.98
N ALA A 29 -36.92 -27.55 -31.48
CA ALA A 29 -36.70 -28.86 -30.84
C ALA A 29 -35.50 -29.14 -29.90
N ALA A 30 -35.79 -29.36 -28.61
CA ALA A 30 -35.90 -30.72 -27.99
C ALA A 30 -35.44 -30.80 -26.51
N GLY A 31 -36.21 -31.46 -25.64
CA GLY A 31 -35.80 -31.85 -24.27
C GLY A 31 -36.91 -31.71 -23.22
N ASP A 32 -37.12 -32.74 -22.40
CA ASP A 32 -38.33 -32.89 -21.57
C ASP A 32 -38.18 -32.50 -20.08
N ALA A 33 -39.32 -32.11 -19.50
CA ALA A 33 -39.73 -32.02 -18.08
C ALA A 33 -38.70 -32.16 -16.93
N ALA A 34 -38.41 -31.04 -16.22
CA ALA A 34 -37.82 -31.07 -14.86
C ALA A 34 -38.06 -29.83 -13.95
N VAL A 35 -39.26 -29.20 -13.96
CA VAL A 35 -39.53 -27.98 -13.16
C VAL A 35 -40.73 -28.12 -12.22
N SER A 36 -40.58 -28.89 -11.13
CA SER A 36 -41.52 -28.87 -9.99
C SER A 36 -40.95 -29.38 -8.64
N GLN A 37 -39.65 -29.64 -8.52
CA GLN A 37 -39.04 -30.20 -7.29
C GLN A 37 -37.99 -29.30 -6.62
N SER A 38 -37.45 -28.29 -7.34
CA SER A 38 -36.36 -27.45 -6.83
C SER A 38 -36.79 -26.51 -5.69
N GLN A 39 -37.99 -25.91 -5.77
CA GLN A 39 -38.41 -24.89 -4.80
C GLN A 39 -38.85 -25.45 -3.44
N THR A 40 -39.41 -26.66 -3.38
CA THR A 40 -39.75 -27.32 -2.11
C THR A 40 -38.50 -27.79 -1.37
N ALA A 41 -37.54 -28.37 -2.09
CA ALA A 41 -36.30 -28.90 -1.52
C ALA A 41 -35.45 -27.82 -0.83
N THR A 42 -35.45 -26.57 -1.32
CA THR A 42 -34.73 -25.47 -0.66
C THR A 42 -35.37 -25.07 0.67
N ALA A 43 -36.71 -25.07 0.76
CA ALA A 43 -37.42 -24.71 2.00
C ALA A 43 -37.23 -25.77 3.09
N ASP A 44 -37.37 -27.06 2.74
CA ASP A 44 -37.20 -28.16 3.69
C ASP A 44 -35.75 -28.26 4.20
N ALA A 45 -34.75 -27.99 3.35
CA ALA A 45 -33.34 -27.92 3.76
C ALA A 45 -33.06 -26.78 4.76
N GLN A 46 -33.66 -25.60 4.54
CA GLN A 46 -33.51 -24.46 5.46
C GLN A 46 -34.19 -24.71 6.81
N ALA A 47 -35.36 -25.38 6.81
CA ALA A 47 -36.04 -25.80 8.04
C ALA A 47 -35.22 -26.84 8.84
N ALA A 48 -34.64 -27.83 8.14
CA ALA A 48 -33.78 -28.85 8.76
C ALA A 48 -32.51 -28.25 9.39
N GLN A 49 -31.86 -27.30 8.70
CA GLN A 49 -30.68 -26.60 9.22
C GLN A 49 -31.01 -25.80 10.50
N ALA A 50 -32.11 -25.05 10.51
CA ALA A 50 -32.55 -24.29 11.67
C ALA A 50 -32.83 -25.18 12.90
N GLN A 51 -33.37 -26.39 12.70
CA GLN A 51 -33.57 -27.36 13.78
C GLN A 51 -32.26 -28.00 14.25
N ALA A 52 -31.31 -28.26 13.36
CA ALA A 52 -29.99 -28.79 13.73
C ALA A 52 -29.17 -27.80 14.58
N ASP A 53 -29.22 -26.50 14.25
CA ASP A 53 -28.47 -25.49 15.01
C ASP A 53 -29.17 -25.10 16.33
N ALA A 54 -30.50 -25.16 16.40
CA ALA A 54 -31.22 -25.10 17.67
C ALA A 54 -30.86 -26.28 18.61
N ALA A 55 -30.67 -27.48 18.08
CA ALA A 55 -30.23 -28.65 18.85
C ALA A 55 -28.78 -28.51 19.37
N LYS A 56 -27.87 -27.91 18.58
CA LYS A 56 -26.51 -27.57 19.06
C LYS A 56 -26.53 -26.53 20.19
N ALA A 57 -27.38 -25.52 20.09
CA ALA A 57 -27.51 -24.50 21.13
C ALA A 57 -27.96 -25.10 22.49
N ASP A 58 -28.94 -26.00 22.47
CA ASP A 58 -29.42 -26.71 23.66
C ASP A 58 -28.36 -27.66 24.27
N GLN A 59 -27.56 -28.35 23.44
CA GLN A 59 -26.45 -29.17 23.95
C GLN A 59 -25.33 -28.32 24.59
N ASN A 60 -24.93 -27.21 23.95
CA ASN A 60 -23.93 -26.31 24.51
C ASN A 60 -24.39 -25.70 25.85
N ALA A 61 -25.66 -25.27 25.95
CA ALA A 61 -26.24 -24.78 27.19
C ALA A 61 -26.22 -25.83 28.32
N LYS A 62 -26.48 -27.10 28.01
CA LYS A 62 -26.43 -28.21 28.97
C LYS A 62 -25.01 -28.62 29.37
N GLN A 63 -24.00 -28.32 28.55
CA GLN A 63 -22.60 -28.59 28.86
C GLN A 63 -21.97 -27.51 29.76
N SER A 64 -22.47 -26.27 29.73
CA SER A 64 -22.03 -25.17 30.62
C SER A 64 -22.51 -25.29 32.08
N ALA A 65 -23.35 -26.27 32.42
CA ALA A 65 -24.05 -26.37 33.70
C ALA A 65 -23.46 -27.41 34.68
N LYS A 66 -22.12 -27.55 34.75
CA LYS A 66 -21.44 -28.37 35.78
C LYS A 66 -20.18 -27.70 36.33
N THR A 67 -20.23 -27.27 37.59
CA THR A 67 -19.08 -26.73 38.34
C THR A 67 -18.20 -27.85 38.92
N PRO A 68 -16.89 -27.88 38.63
CA PRO A 68 -15.91 -28.62 39.43
C PRO A 68 -15.38 -27.74 40.58
N ALA A 69 -15.08 -28.34 41.74
CA ALA A 69 -14.39 -27.66 42.84
C ALA A 69 -12.89 -27.44 42.51
N PRO A 70 -12.23 -26.42 43.07
CA PRO A 70 -10.81 -26.15 42.79
C PRO A 70 -9.89 -27.25 43.33
N ALA A 71 -8.93 -27.69 42.51
CA ALA A 71 -8.00 -28.76 42.85
C ALA A 71 -6.53 -28.28 42.84
N ASN A 72 -5.88 -28.40 44.00
CA ASN A 72 -4.44 -28.37 44.27
C ASN A 72 -3.56 -27.21 43.77
N VAL A 73 -3.06 -26.46 44.75
CA VAL A 73 -1.95 -25.50 44.64
C VAL A 73 -0.61 -26.24 44.70
N ASP A 74 0.34 -25.86 43.85
CA ASP A 74 1.75 -26.31 43.92
C ASP A 74 2.49 -25.60 45.09
N PRO A 75 3.03 -26.31 46.09
CA PRO A 75 3.31 -25.73 47.41
C PRO A 75 4.68 -25.02 47.52
N GLN A 76 4.83 -23.83 46.91
CA GLN A 76 5.93 -22.88 47.22
C GLN A 76 5.46 -21.48 47.66
N VAL A 77 4.53 -21.41 48.62
CA VAL A 77 4.29 -20.17 49.41
C VAL A 77 4.35 -20.47 50.91
N LYS A 78 5.54 -20.33 51.51
CA LYS A 78 5.72 -20.35 52.98
C LYS A 78 6.74 -19.32 53.50
N ALA A 79 6.60 -18.08 53.05
CA ALA A 79 7.07 -16.90 53.79
C ALA A 79 6.15 -15.72 53.50
N ALA A 80 5.62 -15.07 54.55
CA ALA A 80 4.89 -13.81 54.43
C ALA A 80 5.82 -12.66 54.90
N PRO A 81 6.37 -11.83 54.01
CA PRO A 81 7.23 -10.73 54.41
C PRO A 81 6.39 -9.50 54.74
N LYS A 82 6.08 -9.27 56.03
CA LYS A 82 5.63 -7.96 56.55
C LYS A 82 6.76 -6.90 56.53
N ALA A 83 7.58 -6.90 55.48
CA ALA A 83 8.90 -6.27 55.44
C ALA A 83 9.17 -5.40 54.19
N GLN A 84 8.34 -5.47 53.14
CA GLN A 84 8.53 -4.64 51.93
C GLN A 84 7.77 -3.30 51.93
N ALA A 85 6.90 -3.07 52.93
CA ALA A 85 6.19 -1.79 53.12
C ALA A 85 7.09 -0.62 53.59
N LYS A 86 8.42 -0.70 53.39
CA LYS A 86 9.40 0.29 53.85
C LYS A 86 10.50 0.62 52.82
N ALA A 87 10.28 0.30 51.54
CA ALA A 87 11.18 0.67 50.44
C ALA A 87 10.59 1.74 49.47
N ALA A 88 9.27 1.94 49.47
CA ALA A 88 8.57 2.89 48.60
C ALA A 88 8.56 4.34 49.15
N ALA A 89 9.71 4.85 49.60
CA ALA A 89 9.79 6.07 50.41
C ALA A 89 10.88 7.07 49.96
N SER A 90 11.06 7.23 48.64
CA SER A 90 11.99 8.21 48.06
C SER A 90 11.54 8.86 46.75
N ASP A 91 10.77 8.17 45.91
CA ASP A 91 10.22 8.76 44.68
C ASP A 91 8.93 9.54 45.01
N SER A 92 8.97 10.88 44.92
CA SER A 92 7.82 11.75 45.20
C SER A 92 6.78 11.80 44.06
N ALA A 93 7.05 11.07 42.97
CA ALA A 93 6.28 11.04 41.75
C ALA A 93 4.87 10.48 41.97
N LYS A 94 3.88 11.26 41.54
CA LYS A 94 2.46 10.89 41.59
C LYS A 94 1.67 11.56 40.47
N ILE A 95 0.54 10.95 40.14
CA ILE A 95 -0.55 11.62 39.44
C ILE A 95 -1.20 12.59 40.44
N SER A 96 -1.22 13.87 40.09
CA SER A 96 -1.76 14.96 40.91
C SER A 96 -3.12 15.47 40.44
N GLY A 97 -3.45 15.22 39.18
CA GLY A 97 -4.74 15.56 38.59
C GLY A 97 -4.92 14.87 37.24
N VAL A 98 -6.17 14.64 36.86
CA VAL A 98 -6.56 14.14 35.54
C VAL A 98 -7.77 14.93 35.07
N VAL A 99 -7.68 15.49 33.87
CA VAL A 99 -8.81 16.07 33.14
C VAL A 99 -9.25 15.05 32.09
N ALA A 100 -10.53 14.67 32.10
CA ALA A 100 -11.12 13.80 31.08
C ALA A 100 -11.48 14.61 29.82
N PRO A 101 -11.56 13.97 28.63
CA PRO A 101 -12.14 14.60 27.46
C PRO A 101 -13.61 15.02 27.70
N SER A 102 -14.08 16.01 26.95
CA SER A 102 -15.45 16.53 27.03
C SER A 102 -16.46 15.63 26.29
N THR A 103 -15.99 14.91 25.28
CA THR A 103 -16.73 13.92 24.48
C THR A 103 -16.95 12.61 25.25
N ALA A 104 -17.79 11.72 24.72
CA ALA A 104 -17.99 10.39 25.29
C ALA A 104 -17.03 9.37 24.65
N LEU A 105 -16.43 8.51 25.47
CA LEU A 105 -15.59 7.42 24.98
C LEU A 105 -16.47 6.43 24.19
N LYS A 106 -16.27 6.31 22.88
CA LYS A 106 -16.98 5.34 22.04
C LYS A 106 -16.31 3.97 22.12
N TYR A 107 -16.88 3.04 22.89
CA TYR A 107 -16.41 1.65 22.94
C TYR A 107 -16.82 0.91 21.65
N GLY A 108 -15.83 0.32 20.96
CA GLY A 108 -15.99 -0.30 19.63
C GLY A 108 -15.75 0.62 18.43
N ALA A 109 -15.49 1.91 18.66
CA ALA A 109 -14.99 2.79 17.60
C ALA A 109 -13.49 2.54 17.35
N ASP A 110 -13.00 3.00 16.20
CA ASP A 110 -11.59 2.96 15.85
C ASP A 110 -10.85 4.23 16.27
N TYR A 111 -9.62 4.07 16.76
CA TYR A 111 -8.85 5.12 17.45
C TYR A 111 -7.45 5.39 16.85
N ASP A 112 -7.29 5.09 15.56
CA ASP A 112 -6.00 5.27 14.86
C ASP A 112 -5.87 6.65 14.18
N HIS A 113 -6.94 7.46 14.15
CA HIS A 113 -7.00 8.80 13.52
C HIS A 113 -7.61 9.89 14.44
N VAL A 114 -7.28 9.85 15.72
CA VAL A 114 -7.95 10.61 16.79
C VAL A 114 -7.18 11.88 17.15
N ASP A 115 -7.90 12.98 17.39
CA ASP A 115 -7.31 14.27 17.76
C ASP A 115 -6.86 14.36 19.23
N GLU A 116 -5.88 15.24 19.53
CA GLU A 116 -5.37 15.48 20.89
C GLU A 116 -6.44 15.96 21.87
N SER A 117 -7.56 16.52 21.40
CA SER A 117 -8.71 16.90 22.24
C SER A 117 -9.44 15.71 22.87
N ALA A 118 -9.29 14.50 22.33
CA ALA A 118 -9.85 13.26 22.87
C ALA A 118 -9.03 12.68 24.04
N ALA A 119 -7.81 13.17 24.27
CA ALA A 119 -6.92 12.62 25.29
C ALA A 119 -7.32 13.04 26.71
N PHE A 120 -7.09 12.15 27.68
CA PHE A 120 -7.05 12.55 29.08
C PHE A 120 -5.76 13.30 29.34
N LYS A 121 -5.85 14.55 29.82
CA LYS A 121 -4.69 15.35 30.20
C LYS A 121 -4.32 15.01 31.65
N VAL A 122 -3.26 14.22 31.83
CA VAL A 122 -2.80 13.66 33.11
C VAL A 122 -1.63 14.47 33.67
N THR A 123 -1.85 15.22 34.75
CA THR A 123 -0.84 16.07 35.38
C THR A 123 -0.08 15.33 36.47
N LEU A 124 1.22 15.12 36.25
CA LEU A 124 2.16 14.42 37.11
C LEU A 124 3.04 15.41 37.88
N THR A 125 3.31 15.15 39.16
CA THR A 125 4.18 16.00 40.02
C THR A 125 5.14 15.15 40.85
N GLY A 126 6.31 15.70 41.14
CA GLY A 126 7.36 15.03 41.93
C GLY A 126 8.20 14.05 41.11
N LEU A 127 8.15 14.13 39.78
CA LEU A 127 8.96 13.32 38.87
C LEU A 127 10.45 13.65 39.02
N THR A 128 11.30 12.66 38.76
CA THR A 128 12.76 12.85 38.63
C THR A 128 13.11 13.08 37.15
N PRO A 129 13.64 14.26 36.75
CA PRO A 129 14.08 14.49 35.38
C PRO A 129 15.13 13.47 34.94
N GLY A 130 15.04 12.98 33.70
CA GLY A 130 15.88 11.91 33.15
C GLY A 130 15.47 10.49 33.53
N LYS A 131 14.53 10.28 34.47
CA LYS A 131 14.02 8.95 34.83
C LYS A 131 12.87 8.51 33.90
N ALA A 132 12.76 7.19 33.67
CA ALA A 132 11.70 6.59 32.86
C ALA A 132 10.41 6.36 33.67
N TYR A 133 9.29 6.76 33.08
CA TYR A 133 7.95 6.58 33.64
C TYR A 133 6.96 6.13 32.55
N GLY A 134 5.85 5.56 32.97
CA GLY A 134 4.70 5.29 32.10
C GLY A 134 3.40 5.39 32.88
N VAL A 135 2.29 5.71 32.20
CA VAL A 135 0.98 5.80 32.85
C VAL A 135 0.02 4.81 32.22
N LYS A 136 -0.38 3.81 33.01
CA LYS A 136 -1.38 2.82 32.61
C LYS A 136 -2.78 3.29 32.95
N SER A 137 -3.78 2.90 32.15
CA SER A 137 -5.19 3.27 32.40
C SER A 137 -6.11 2.05 32.45
N SER A 138 -7.16 2.11 33.29
CA SER A 138 -8.16 1.02 33.41
C SER A 138 -9.08 0.91 32.19
N MET A 139 -9.00 1.86 31.26
CA MET A 139 -9.76 1.86 30.00
C MET A 139 -9.03 1.14 28.86
N ASN A 140 -7.70 0.95 28.95
CA ASN A 140 -6.91 0.21 27.96
C ASN A 140 -6.37 -1.13 28.51
N ALA A 141 -6.54 -1.42 29.80
CA ALA A 141 -5.98 -2.59 30.47
C ALA A 141 -7.00 -3.75 30.62
N PHE A 142 -6.93 -4.74 29.73
CA PHE A 142 -7.78 -5.96 29.71
C PHE A 142 -7.90 -6.67 31.08
N ASN A 143 -6.81 -6.76 31.84
CA ASN A 143 -6.77 -7.42 33.15
C ASN A 143 -6.88 -6.44 34.34
N GLY A 144 -7.34 -5.21 34.11
CA GLY A 144 -7.35 -4.14 35.09
C GLY A 144 -5.96 -3.57 35.40
N LEU A 145 -5.88 -2.69 36.41
CA LEU A 145 -4.62 -2.06 36.82
C LEU A 145 -3.87 -2.87 37.89
N PRO A 146 -2.54 -3.00 37.81
CA PRO A 146 -1.73 -3.59 38.88
C PRO A 146 -1.74 -2.72 40.13
N ALA A 147 -1.68 -3.36 41.30
CA ALA A 147 -1.62 -2.67 42.59
C ALA A 147 -0.26 -1.96 42.81
N ILE A 148 -0.23 -0.94 43.68
CA ILE A 148 1.00 -0.26 44.09
C ILE A 148 2.00 -1.29 44.64
N GLY A 149 3.26 -1.20 44.19
CA GLY A 149 4.33 -2.14 44.50
C GLY A 149 4.45 -3.34 43.55
N GLN A 150 3.50 -3.55 42.62
CA GLN A 150 3.62 -4.57 41.58
C GLN A 150 4.47 -4.09 40.40
N THR A 151 5.32 -4.97 39.88
CA THR A 151 6.04 -4.78 38.61
C THR A 151 5.09 -5.05 37.43
N THR A 152 5.15 -4.23 36.39
CA THR A 152 4.32 -4.36 35.19
C THR A 152 5.07 -3.90 33.94
N TRP A 153 4.75 -4.53 32.81
CA TRP A 153 5.16 -4.04 31.49
C TRP A 153 4.15 -3.01 30.96
N THR A 154 4.67 -1.96 30.32
CA THR A 154 3.92 -0.83 29.79
C THR A 154 4.37 -0.60 28.35
N TYR A 155 3.43 -0.41 27.43
CA TYR A 155 3.68 -0.36 25.99
C TYR A 155 3.07 0.89 25.37
N GLY A 156 3.89 1.68 24.68
CA GLY A 156 3.59 3.04 24.23
C GLY A 156 2.39 3.16 23.29
N TYR A 157 1.98 2.06 22.65
CA TYR A 157 0.76 2.00 21.83
C TYR A 157 -0.53 2.16 22.66
N THR A 158 -0.58 1.54 23.84
CA THR A 158 -1.76 1.49 24.73
C THR A 158 -1.64 2.40 25.95
N ASP A 159 -0.42 2.60 26.46
CA ASP A 159 -0.15 3.31 27.70
C ASP A 159 1.11 4.18 27.49
N PRO A 160 1.05 5.52 27.59
CA PRO A 160 2.19 6.38 27.26
C PRO A 160 3.42 6.10 28.13
N VAL A 161 4.56 5.91 27.48
CA VAL A 161 5.88 5.69 28.08
C VAL A 161 6.82 6.82 27.67
N PHE A 162 7.50 7.42 28.65
CA PHE A 162 8.31 8.62 28.46
C PHE A 162 9.47 8.72 29.45
N THR A 163 10.49 9.50 29.08
CA THR A 163 11.52 9.97 30.01
C THR A 163 11.11 11.34 30.51
N ALA A 164 11.10 11.57 31.82
CA ALA A 164 10.63 12.83 32.38
C ALA A 164 11.58 14.00 32.02
N SER A 165 11.04 15.07 31.42
CA SER A 165 11.80 16.30 31.14
C SER A 165 11.88 17.25 32.34
N ALA A 166 10.86 17.26 33.20
CA ALA A 166 10.73 18.16 34.34
C ALA A 166 10.02 17.48 35.54
N SER A 167 10.15 18.06 36.74
CA SER A 167 9.55 17.50 37.97
C SER A 167 8.02 17.61 38.02
N THR A 168 7.43 18.43 37.15
CA THR A 168 6.00 18.51 36.89
C THR A 168 5.79 18.53 35.39
N GLN A 169 4.91 17.66 34.88
CA GLN A 169 4.58 17.53 33.46
C GLN A 169 3.10 17.12 33.33
N THR A 170 2.45 17.53 32.24
CA THR A 170 1.17 16.95 31.82
C THR A 170 1.45 16.08 30.59
N ILE A 171 0.84 14.89 30.55
CA ILE A 171 0.91 13.98 29.42
C ILE A 171 -0.50 13.60 28.96
N ASP A 172 -0.58 13.13 27.72
CA ASP A 172 -1.82 12.67 27.11
C ASP A 172 -1.96 11.15 27.24
N VAL A 173 -3.10 10.69 27.75
CA VAL A 173 -3.49 9.27 27.74
C VAL A 173 -4.72 9.11 26.87
N PHE A 174 -4.54 8.50 25.69
CA PHE A 174 -5.63 8.22 24.76
C PHE A 174 -6.37 6.94 25.13
N TYR A 175 -7.67 6.91 24.90
CA TYR A 175 -8.45 5.68 24.87
C TYR A 175 -8.29 4.99 23.51
N ARG A 176 -8.34 3.65 23.45
CA ARG A 176 -8.07 2.87 22.21
C ARG A 176 -9.25 2.05 21.69
N GLY A 177 -10.46 2.22 22.23
CA GLY A 177 -11.66 1.50 21.78
C GLY A 177 -11.73 0.00 22.13
N SER A 178 -10.58 -0.66 22.36
CA SER A 178 -10.45 -2.13 22.37
C SER A 178 -10.90 -2.82 23.67
N VAL A 179 -11.16 -2.06 24.73
CA VAL A 179 -11.68 -2.57 26.02
C VAL A 179 -12.85 -1.69 26.43
N LYS A 180 -13.96 -2.29 26.87
CA LYS A 180 -15.13 -1.56 27.36
C LYS A 180 -14.81 -0.87 28.70
N PRO A 181 -14.78 0.48 28.75
CA PRO A 181 -14.39 1.18 29.97
C PRO A 181 -15.56 1.24 30.95
N SER A 182 -15.23 1.26 32.24
CA SER A 182 -16.18 1.69 33.27
C SER A 182 -16.50 3.18 33.10
N SER A 183 -17.67 3.61 33.57
CA SER A 183 -18.01 5.03 33.71
C SER A 183 -17.11 5.78 34.70
N THR A 184 -16.25 5.07 35.44
CA THR A 184 -15.18 5.62 36.25
C THR A 184 -13.84 5.03 35.83
N VAL A 185 -12.94 5.87 35.30
CA VAL A 185 -11.58 5.48 34.89
C VAL A 185 -10.60 5.65 36.05
N GLN A 186 -9.59 4.76 36.08
CA GLN A 186 -8.46 4.79 36.99
C GLN A 186 -7.14 4.80 36.19
N PHE A 187 -6.07 5.26 36.84
CA PHE A 187 -4.73 5.41 36.28
C PHE A 187 -3.68 4.92 37.26
N ALA A 188 -2.57 4.39 36.75
CA ALA A 188 -1.43 3.91 37.54
C ALA A 188 -0.12 4.47 36.96
N LEU A 189 0.65 5.18 37.78
CA LEU A 189 1.99 5.65 37.43
C LEU A 189 3.01 4.55 37.72
N VAL A 190 3.65 4.09 36.65
CA VAL A 190 4.75 3.13 36.64
C VAL A 190 6.06 3.91 36.59
N ALA A 191 7.02 3.54 37.44
CA ALA A 191 8.38 4.07 37.39
C ALA A 191 9.38 2.93 37.15
N GLY A 192 10.39 3.17 36.32
CA GLY A 192 11.47 2.23 36.06
C GLY A 192 12.74 2.93 35.62
N ASP A 193 13.74 2.16 35.21
CA ASP A 193 15.10 2.67 35.03
C ASP A 193 15.39 3.15 33.61
N LYS A 194 14.70 2.59 32.60
CA LYS A 194 14.95 2.87 31.18
C LYS A 194 13.69 2.70 30.32
N VAL A 195 13.45 3.65 29.43
CA VAL A 195 12.57 3.46 28.26
C VAL A 195 13.32 2.65 27.21
N ASN A 196 12.77 1.51 26.81
CA ASN A 196 13.22 0.79 25.64
C ASN A 196 12.44 1.26 24.41
N VAL A 197 13.04 1.14 23.23
CA VAL A 197 12.43 1.45 21.94
C VAL A 197 12.69 0.26 21.03
N ASP A 198 11.67 -0.20 20.30
CA ASP A 198 11.81 -1.29 19.33
C ASP A 198 12.17 -0.77 17.92
N ASN A 199 12.30 -1.69 16.96
CA ASN A 199 12.67 -1.37 15.59
C ASN A 199 11.61 -0.53 14.83
N TRP A 200 10.39 -0.43 15.36
CA TRP A 200 9.28 0.36 14.81
C TRP A 200 9.06 1.67 15.58
N GLY A 201 9.95 2.00 16.53
CA GLY A 201 9.89 3.23 17.33
C GLY A 201 8.94 3.16 18.54
N ASN A 202 8.28 2.04 18.81
CA ASN A 202 7.37 1.94 19.95
C ASN A 202 8.17 1.90 21.26
N LYS A 203 7.74 2.73 22.21
CA LYS A 203 8.36 2.82 23.54
C LYS A 203 7.82 1.72 24.44
N SER A 204 8.65 1.16 25.31
CA SER A 204 8.18 0.27 26.38
C SER A 204 8.96 0.43 27.67
N LEU A 205 8.32 0.11 28.78
CA LEU A 205 8.88 0.19 30.14
C LEU A 205 8.49 -1.05 30.93
N ASN A 206 9.47 -1.70 31.56
CA ASN A 206 9.24 -2.61 32.67
C ASN A 206 9.57 -1.84 33.95
N GLY A 207 8.65 -1.79 34.90
CA GLY A 207 8.79 -0.96 36.10
C GLY A 207 7.71 -1.22 37.13
N THR A 208 7.79 -0.55 38.28
CA THR A 208 6.90 -0.76 39.42
C THR A 208 5.82 0.31 39.48
N VAL A 209 4.57 -0.07 39.75
CA VAL A 209 3.50 0.89 40.06
C VAL A 209 3.81 1.59 41.38
N ILE A 210 4.07 2.90 41.34
CA ILE A 210 4.41 3.71 42.53
C ILE A 210 3.23 4.52 43.06
N ASN A 211 2.25 4.84 42.20
CA ASN A 211 1.08 5.62 42.57
C ASN A 211 -0.12 5.23 41.69
N THR A 212 -1.33 5.35 42.25
CA THR A 212 -2.59 5.23 41.51
C THR A 212 -3.47 6.47 41.74
N TYR A 213 -4.36 6.73 40.79
CA TYR A 213 -5.33 7.82 40.80
C TYR A 213 -6.63 7.31 40.17
N GLY A 214 -7.79 7.72 40.68
CA GLY A 214 -9.07 7.18 40.22
C GLY A 214 -10.26 8.00 40.69
N GLY A 215 -11.46 7.62 40.26
CA GLY A 215 -12.66 8.43 40.44
C GLY A 215 -12.92 9.39 39.28
N VAL A 216 -12.23 9.24 38.16
CA VAL A 216 -12.43 10.07 36.96
C VAL A 216 -13.69 9.60 36.25
N ASN A 217 -14.80 10.31 36.46
CA ASN A 217 -16.08 9.98 35.83
C ASN A 217 -16.08 10.38 34.34
N VAL A 218 -16.58 9.50 33.49
CA VAL A 218 -16.66 9.68 32.04
C VAL A 218 -18.01 9.22 31.50
N LYS A 219 -18.39 9.77 30.34
CA LYS A 219 -19.46 9.22 29.52
C LYS A 219 -18.86 8.11 28.65
N VAL A 220 -19.57 6.99 28.55
CA VAL A 220 -19.23 5.88 27.65
C VAL A 220 -20.39 5.70 26.69
N LEU A 221 -20.11 5.77 25.39
CA LEU A 221 -21.06 5.47 24.32
C LEU A 221 -20.69 4.10 23.75
N ASP A 222 -21.63 3.16 23.78
CA ASP A 222 -21.39 1.82 23.26
C ASP A 222 -21.73 1.79 21.77
N VAL A 223 -20.75 1.57 20.89
CA VAL A 223 -20.93 1.49 19.43
C VAL A 223 -20.69 0.08 18.86
N THR A 224 -20.75 -0.95 19.71
CA THR A 224 -20.56 -2.36 19.31
C THR A 224 -21.79 -3.05 18.71
N GLY A 225 -22.96 -2.40 18.79
CA GLY A 225 -24.20 -2.97 18.27
C GLY A 225 -24.23 -2.95 16.75
N SER A 226 -24.68 -4.03 16.12
CA SER A 226 -24.97 -4.02 14.68
C SER A 226 -26.15 -3.11 14.35
N ASN A 227 -26.13 -2.51 13.16
CA ASN A 227 -27.14 -1.57 12.63
C ASN A 227 -27.10 -0.17 13.26
N LEU A 228 -25.98 0.26 13.84
CA LEU A 228 -25.80 1.65 14.28
C LEU A 228 -25.69 2.62 13.11
N VAL A 229 -25.29 2.10 11.95
CA VAL A 229 -25.42 2.77 10.65
C VAL A 229 -25.79 1.72 9.61
N THR A 230 -26.61 2.13 8.64
CA THR A 230 -27.01 1.33 7.49
C THR A 230 -26.78 2.09 6.19
N LEU A 231 -26.39 1.37 5.16
CA LEU A 231 -26.56 1.74 3.76
C LEU A 231 -27.84 1.02 3.34
N ASP A 232 -28.98 1.71 3.32
CA ASP A 232 -30.30 1.10 3.13
C ASP A 232 -30.48 0.65 1.67
N SER A 233 -30.17 1.55 0.73
CA SER A 233 -30.16 1.30 -0.72
C SER A 233 -28.79 1.62 -1.33
N GLN A 234 -28.53 1.04 -2.50
CA GLN A 234 -27.45 1.41 -3.41
C GLN A 234 -27.90 1.18 -4.84
N SER A 235 -27.73 2.16 -5.72
CA SER A 235 -27.94 2.05 -7.17
C SER A 235 -26.68 2.48 -7.93
N VAL A 236 -26.50 1.86 -9.09
CA VAL A 236 -25.51 2.26 -10.10
C VAL A 236 -26.20 3.20 -11.08
N GLU A 237 -25.77 4.46 -11.12
CA GLU A 237 -26.27 5.55 -11.96
C GLU A 237 -25.09 6.19 -12.72
N ASP A 238 -25.38 7.06 -13.70
CA ASP A 238 -24.40 7.89 -14.44
C ASP A 238 -23.05 7.23 -14.82
N ILE A 239 -23.11 5.99 -15.32
CA ILE A 239 -21.94 5.23 -15.80
C ILE A 239 -21.22 6.05 -16.89
N GLY A 240 -19.97 6.42 -16.63
CA GLY A 240 -19.10 7.12 -17.57
C GLY A 240 -18.18 6.18 -18.33
N VAL A 241 -17.19 6.74 -19.03
CA VAL A 241 -16.09 5.97 -19.64
C VAL A 241 -15.05 5.56 -18.60
N HIS A 242 -14.80 6.42 -17.61
CA HIS A 242 -13.80 6.20 -16.55
C HIS A 242 -14.35 6.37 -15.13
N THR A 243 -15.68 6.46 -15.00
CA THR A 243 -16.39 6.77 -13.76
C THR A 243 -17.66 5.95 -13.62
N VAL A 244 -18.18 5.85 -12.40
CA VAL A 244 -19.56 5.42 -12.13
C VAL A 244 -20.16 6.26 -11.01
N GLY A 245 -21.42 6.68 -11.16
CA GLY A 245 -22.20 7.27 -10.08
C GLY A 245 -22.75 6.17 -9.19
N LEU A 246 -22.43 6.19 -7.90
CA LEU A 246 -23.06 5.33 -6.91
C LEU A 246 -23.93 6.19 -6.02
N LYS A 247 -25.22 5.86 -5.96
CA LYS A 247 -26.20 6.57 -5.16
C LYS A 247 -26.68 5.68 -4.04
N GLY A 248 -26.56 6.16 -2.82
CA GLY A 248 -26.97 5.47 -1.61
C GLY A 248 -28.00 6.25 -0.83
N HIS A 249 -28.75 5.55 0.00
CA HIS A 249 -29.48 6.15 1.12
C HIS A 249 -28.91 5.57 2.42
N TYR A 250 -28.58 6.43 3.39
CA TYR A 250 -28.05 6.00 4.68
C TYR A 250 -29.02 6.32 5.81
N THR A 251 -28.95 5.52 6.88
CA THR A 251 -29.60 5.79 8.17
C THR A 251 -28.60 5.55 9.31
N ILE A 252 -28.68 6.37 10.35
CA ILE A 252 -27.83 6.34 11.55
C ILE A 252 -28.74 6.20 12.77
N ASP A 253 -28.41 5.31 13.70
CA ASP A 253 -29.15 5.16 14.96
C ASP A 253 -29.16 6.50 15.73
N PRO A 254 -30.34 7.04 16.11
CA PRO A 254 -30.46 8.24 16.94
C PRO A 254 -29.64 8.22 18.24
N LYS A 255 -29.28 7.03 18.76
CA LYS A 255 -28.34 6.81 19.87
C LYS A 255 -26.96 7.43 19.62
N ILE A 256 -26.48 7.41 18.37
CA ILE A 256 -25.13 7.90 18.01
C ILE A 256 -25.16 9.12 17.08
N ALA A 257 -26.25 9.37 16.35
CA ALA A 257 -26.34 10.44 15.36
C ALA A 257 -25.97 11.84 15.93
N GLY A 258 -26.30 12.10 17.20
CA GLY A 258 -25.98 13.35 17.89
C GLY A 258 -24.48 13.60 18.16
N SER A 259 -23.60 12.62 17.93
CA SER A 259 -22.14 12.74 18.05
C SER A 259 -21.40 12.53 16.73
N VAL A 260 -22.10 12.40 15.60
CA VAL A 260 -21.48 12.22 14.26
C VAL A 260 -21.09 13.58 13.69
N ALA A 261 -19.80 13.78 13.47
CA ALA A 261 -19.25 14.99 12.84
C ALA A 261 -19.12 14.83 11.31
N LYS A 262 -19.03 13.59 10.81
CA LYS A 262 -18.79 13.28 9.39
C LYS A 262 -19.45 11.96 8.98
N VAL A 263 -20.05 11.95 7.81
CA VAL A 263 -20.52 10.76 7.08
C VAL A 263 -19.71 10.66 5.80
N CYS A 264 -19.07 9.51 5.58
CA CYS A 264 -18.34 9.20 4.36
C CYS A 264 -18.98 8.00 3.68
N TYR A 265 -19.35 8.16 2.41
CA TYR A 265 -19.75 7.05 1.54
C TYR A 265 -18.56 6.69 0.67
N SER A 266 -17.83 5.66 1.09
CA SER A 266 -16.61 5.18 0.43
C SER A 266 -16.87 3.88 -0.32
N THR A 267 -16.23 3.75 -1.47
CA THR A 267 -16.29 2.56 -2.32
C THR A 267 -14.89 2.06 -2.59
N THR A 268 -14.71 0.74 -2.44
CA THR A 268 -13.45 0.04 -2.70
C THR A 268 -13.59 -0.78 -3.97
N VAL A 269 -12.60 -0.63 -4.86
CA VAL A 269 -12.45 -1.34 -6.12
C VAL A 269 -11.20 -2.20 -6.01
N THR A 270 -11.35 -3.52 -6.07
CA THR A 270 -10.23 -4.47 -6.10
C THR A 270 -10.43 -5.45 -7.23
N ARG A 271 -9.50 -5.50 -8.18
CA ARG A 271 -9.62 -6.33 -9.37
C ARG A 271 -8.30 -6.86 -9.86
N VAL A 272 -8.29 -8.14 -10.20
CA VAL A 272 -7.16 -8.83 -10.83
C VAL A 272 -7.48 -9.06 -12.30
N PHE A 273 -6.66 -8.52 -13.20
CA PHE A 273 -6.72 -8.80 -14.63
C PHE A 273 -5.90 -10.03 -15.02
N LYS A 274 -4.77 -10.27 -14.33
CA LYS A 274 -3.83 -11.36 -14.65
C LYS A 274 -2.92 -11.70 -13.46
N VAL A 275 -2.63 -12.99 -13.26
CA VAL A 275 -1.54 -13.46 -12.39
C VAL A 275 -0.41 -14.03 -13.28
N ASN A 276 0.85 -13.85 -12.88
CA ASN A 276 2.02 -14.49 -13.50
C ASN A 276 3.00 -14.94 -12.42
N GLY A 277 3.81 -15.96 -12.71
CA GLY A 277 4.85 -16.45 -11.80
C GLY A 277 4.32 -17.36 -10.70
N THR A 278 5.21 -17.75 -9.79
CA THR A 278 4.97 -18.78 -8.76
C THR A 278 4.66 -18.14 -7.41
N PHE A 279 3.65 -18.65 -6.71
CA PHE A 279 3.25 -18.15 -5.38
C PHE A 279 4.41 -18.18 -4.38
N ASP A 280 4.65 -17.03 -3.75
CA ASP A 280 5.66 -16.84 -2.71
C ASP A 280 4.96 -16.70 -1.35
N ALA A 281 5.13 -17.71 -0.49
CA ALA A 281 4.40 -17.79 0.77
C ALA A 281 4.83 -16.73 1.80
N ASP A 282 6.08 -16.26 1.75
CA ASP A 282 6.62 -15.30 2.71
C ASP A 282 6.20 -13.87 2.30
N ILE A 283 6.28 -13.54 1.01
CA ILE A 283 5.84 -12.25 0.47
C ILE A 283 4.31 -12.15 0.50
N VAL A 284 3.59 -13.12 -0.07
CA VAL A 284 2.11 -13.06 -0.15
C VAL A 284 1.47 -13.33 1.22
N GLY A 285 2.16 -14.04 2.13
CA GLY A 285 1.74 -14.17 3.52
C GLY A 285 1.66 -12.82 4.24
N SER A 286 2.56 -11.87 3.95
CA SER A 286 2.53 -10.53 4.56
C SER A 286 1.26 -9.73 4.24
N ILE A 287 0.64 -9.97 3.08
CA ILE A 287 -0.60 -9.29 2.63
C ILE A 287 -1.77 -9.57 3.59
N ALA A 288 -1.80 -10.75 4.21
CA ALA A 288 -2.84 -11.13 5.17
C ALA A 288 -2.65 -10.52 6.57
N TYR A 289 -1.48 -9.94 6.86
CA TYR A 289 -1.17 -9.28 8.15
C TYR A 289 -1.08 -7.75 8.03
N ASN A 290 -0.59 -7.23 6.90
CA ASN A 290 -0.48 -5.81 6.62
C ASN A 290 -1.83 -5.24 6.17
N GLY A 291 -2.71 -4.98 7.13
CA GLY A 291 -4.07 -4.47 6.89
C GLY A 291 -4.10 -3.11 6.19
N ARG A 292 -4.32 -3.07 4.87
CA ARG A 292 -4.65 -1.80 4.19
C ARG A 292 -6.11 -1.47 4.49
N TYR A 293 -6.35 -0.55 5.41
CA TYR A 293 -7.69 -0.08 5.76
C TYR A 293 -8.33 0.66 4.57
N VAL A 294 -9.04 -0.09 3.74
CA VAL A 294 -9.61 0.32 2.45
C VAL A 294 -10.88 1.17 2.59
N TRP A 295 -10.69 2.35 3.16
CA TRP A 295 -11.72 3.36 3.42
C TRP A 295 -11.14 4.78 3.27
N ASP A 296 -10.96 5.24 2.02
CA ASP A 296 -10.59 6.66 1.80
C ASP A 296 -11.77 7.55 2.17
N CYS A 297 -11.68 8.07 3.39
CA CYS A 297 -12.62 9.03 3.94
C CYS A 297 -11.94 10.31 4.39
N VAL A 298 -10.62 10.44 4.22
CA VAL A 298 -9.86 11.64 4.63
C VAL A 298 -9.72 12.59 3.46
N THR A 299 -9.39 12.07 2.27
CA THR A 299 -8.82 12.90 1.20
C THR A 299 -9.89 13.47 0.27
N GLY A 300 -10.68 12.63 -0.39
CA GLY A 300 -11.65 13.05 -1.44
C GLY A 300 -10.98 13.71 -2.67
N ALA A 301 -9.65 13.69 -2.72
CA ALA A 301 -8.77 14.36 -3.67
C ALA A 301 -7.34 13.84 -3.42
N ILE A 302 -6.57 13.54 -4.46
CA ILE A 302 -5.12 13.35 -4.28
C ILE A 302 -4.51 14.68 -3.81
N SER A 303 -3.89 14.69 -2.64
CA SER A 303 -3.14 15.82 -2.12
C SER A 303 -1.65 15.57 -2.31
N ASP A 304 -1.04 16.25 -3.28
CA ASP A 304 0.40 16.14 -3.60
C ASP A 304 1.32 16.49 -2.43
N ASP A 305 0.82 17.24 -1.43
CA ASP A 305 1.64 17.89 -0.40
C ASP A 305 2.25 16.95 0.68
N ASP A 306 1.80 15.69 0.82
CA ASP A 306 2.27 14.81 1.93
C ASP A 306 2.52 13.31 1.61
N ASP A 307 2.14 12.75 0.45
CA ASP A 307 2.36 11.31 0.15
C ASP A 307 2.64 10.98 -1.33
N PRO A 308 3.87 10.57 -1.71
CA PRO A 308 4.23 10.19 -3.07
C PRO A 308 3.69 8.81 -3.51
N GLU A 309 3.06 8.02 -2.64
CA GLU A 309 2.40 6.75 -3.04
C GLU A 309 1.02 6.96 -3.67
N ILE A 310 0.32 8.05 -3.35
CA ILE A 310 -1.04 8.32 -3.85
C ILE A 310 -1.06 8.48 -5.39
N ASP A 311 0.07 8.92 -5.98
CA ASP A 311 0.26 8.97 -7.43
C ASP A 311 -0.10 7.65 -8.14
N ASN A 312 0.04 6.51 -7.45
CA ASN A 312 -0.24 5.18 -7.99
C ASN A 312 -1.66 4.66 -7.75
N LEU A 313 -2.53 5.35 -7.00
CA LEU A 313 -3.73 4.75 -6.41
C LEU A 313 -4.69 4.13 -7.46
N PHE A 314 -5.03 4.87 -8.51
CA PHE A 314 -5.95 4.42 -9.56
C PHE A 314 -5.28 3.59 -10.68
N LYS A 315 -3.94 3.46 -10.67
CA LYS A 315 -3.17 2.83 -11.76
C LYS A 315 -3.41 1.33 -11.85
N VAL A 316 -3.06 0.77 -13.01
CA VAL A 316 -2.96 -0.68 -13.20
C VAL A 316 -1.59 -1.14 -12.67
N ASN A 317 -1.57 -1.57 -11.41
CA ASN A 317 -0.37 -1.89 -10.64
C ASN A 317 -0.07 -3.41 -10.61
N ASP A 318 1.13 -3.77 -10.16
CA ASP A 318 1.33 -5.08 -9.53
C ASP A 318 0.79 -5.04 -8.10
N LEU A 319 -0.32 -5.74 -7.87
CA LEU A 319 -1.00 -5.77 -6.58
C LEU A 319 -0.20 -6.49 -5.49
N ILE A 320 0.76 -7.34 -5.85
CA ILE A 320 1.62 -8.01 -4.86
C ILE A 320 2.63 -7.02 -4.29
N THR A 321 3.38 -6.31 -5.16
CA THR A 321 4.30 -5.25 -4.73
C THR A 321 3.56 -4.15 -3.95
N LEU A 322 2.37 -3.73 -4.40
CA LEU A 322 1.54 -2.72 -3.72
C LEU A 322 1.07 -3.15 -2.32
N ALA A 323 0.90 -4.45 -2.08
CA ALA A 323 0.38 -4.99 -0.83
C ALA A 323 1.47 -5.41 0.17
N ALA A 324 2.62 -5.87 -0.33
CA ALA A 324 3.73 -6.40 0.48
C ALA A 324 4.90 -5.41 0.64
N GLY A 325 4.96 -4.34 -0.16
CA GLY A 325 6.12 -3.44 -0.22
C GLY A 325 7.38 -4.08 -0.82
N ALA A 326 7.26 -5.29 -1.39
CA ALA A 326 8.36 -6.09 -1.91
C ALA A 326 7.96 -6.85 -3.17
N SER A 327 8.85 -6.87 -4.17
CA SER A 327 8.65 -7.59 -5.43
C SER A 327 9.03 -9.07 -5.29
N GLY A 328 8.09 -9.98 -5.57
CA GLY A 328 8.32 -11.43 -5.56
C GLY A 328 8.64 -12.03 -6.93
N SER A 329 8.67 -13.37 -7.00
CA SER A 329 8.67 -14.10 -8.29
C SER A 329 7.28 -14.16 -8.93
N GLN A 330 6.23 -13.88 -8.14
CA GLN A 330 4.86 -13.69 -8.59
C GLN A 330 4.58 -12.20 -8.88
N THR A 331 3.72 -11.95 -9.86
CA THR A 331 3.12 -10.62 -10.11
C THR A 331 1.63 -10.77 -10.39
N MET A 332 0.84 -9.78 -9.99
CA MET A 332 -0.61 -9.76 -10.17
C MET A 332 -1.07 -8.40 -10.69
N THR A 333 -1.26 -8.31 -12.00
CA THR A 333 -1.68 -7.08 -12.68
C THR A 333 -3.14 -6.78 -12.39
N GLY A 334 -3.44 -5.61 -11.80
CA GLY A 334 -4.77 -5.27 -11.32
C GLY A 334 -4.96 -3.80 -10.94
N GLN A 335 -6.13 -3.47 -10.43
CA GLN A 335 -6.41 -2.18 -9.76
C GLN A 335 -6.82 -2.44 -8.32
N TRP A 336 -6.34 -1.61 -7.39
CA TRP A 336 -6.78 -1.67 -6.00
C TRP A 336 -6.78 -0.29 -5.35
N PHE A 337 -7.97 0.28 -5.15
CA PHE A 337 -8.17 1.60 -4.54
C PHE A 337 -9.47 1.71 -3.77
N SER A 338 -9.57 2.78 -2.99
CA SER A 338 -10.80 3.26 -2.37
C SER A 338 -11.02 4.73 -2.76
N HIS A 339 -12.27 5.18 -2.80
CA HIS A 339 -12.64 6.57 -3.02
C HIS A 339 -13.93 6.88 -2.25
N GLY A 340 -13.95 7.96 -1.46
CA GLY A 340 -15.12 8.31 -0.66
C GLY A 340 -15.57 9.76 -0.73
N PHE A 341 -16.87 9.93 -0.98
CA PHE A 341 -17.53 11.22 -0.85
C PHE A 341 -17.88 11.51 0.61
N THR A 342 -17.61 12.73 1.06
CA THR A 342 -17.77 13.16 2.45
C THR A 342 -18.86 14.23 2.61
N ILE A 343 -19.75 14.02 3.59
CA ILE A 343 -20.58 15.07 4.20
C ILE A 343 -20.03 15.34 5.61
N THR A 344 -19.59 16.57 5.86
CA THR A 344 -19.19 17.05 7.20
C THR A 344 -20.30 17.92 7.79
N ALA A 345 -20.45 17.89 9.12
CA ALA A 345 -21.30 18.84 9.85
C ALA A 345 -20.88 20.29 9.53
N LYS A 346 -21.86 21.21 9.49
CA LYS A 346 -21.61 22.64 9.30
C LYS A 346 -21.93 23.38 10.59
N ASP A 347 -21.35 24.56 10.81
CA ASP A 347 -21.51 25.31 12.05
C ASP A 347 -22.99 25.44 12.46
N GLY A 348 -23.33 24.90 13.64
CA GLY A 348 -24.70 24.90 14.18
C GLY A 348 -25.70 23.96 13.49
N LYS A 349 -25.27 23.07 12.57
CA LYS A 349 -26.12 22.10 11.88
C LYS A 349 -25.51 20.67 11.96
N PRO A 350 -26.09 19.76 12.77
CA PRO A 350 -25.67 18.37 12.77
C PRO A 350 -25.97 17.71 11.42
N ILE A 351 -25.28 16.61 11.12
CA ILE A 351 -25.61 15.79 9.95
C ILE A 351 -26.99 15.14 10.18
N PRO A 352 -27.86 15.05 9.14
CA PRO A 352 -29.10 14.31 9.23
C PRO A 352 -28.87 12.86 9.68
N ALA A 353 -29.76 12.33 10.53
CA ALA A 353 -29.72 10.92 10.94
C ALA A 353 -30.13 9.95 9.81
N SER A 354 -30.57 10.46 8.66
CA SER A 354 -30.82 9.70 7.43
C SER A 354 -30.80 10.66 6.24
N GLY A 355 -30.41 10.19 5.06
CA GLY A 355 -30.45 10.97 3.83
C GLY A 355 -29.87 10.25 2.61
N ASP A 356 -30.10 10.85 1.44
CA ASP A 356 -29.45 10.45 0.20
C ASP A 356 -27.99 10.93 0.18
N ILE A 357 -27.11 10.12 -0.41
CA ILE A 357 -25.67 10.41 -0.59
C ILE A 357 -25.19 9.83 -1.92
N GLU A 358 -24.20 10.47 -2.54
CA GLU A 358 -23.69 10.09 -3.86
C GLU A 358 -22.16 10.03 -3.83
N ASN A 359 -21.58 8.98 -4.40
CA ASN A 359 -20.14 8.80 -4.57
C ASN A 359 -19.85 8.53 -6.05
N VAL A 360 -19.25 9.49 -6.74
CA VAL A 360 -18.79 9.30 -8.13
C VAL A 360 -17.40 8.67 -8.07
N VAL A 361 -17.33 7.36 -8.31
CA VAL A 361 -16.08 6.60 -8.24
C VAL A 361 -15.29 6.78 -9.54
N PRO A 362 -14.04 7.29 -9.49
CA PRO A 362 -13.19 7.53 -10.64
C PRO A 362 -12.25 6.34 -10.92
N GLY A 363 -11.27 6.52 -11.81
CA GLY A 363 -10.19 5.56 -12.02
C GLY A 363 -10.57 4.28 -12.76
N LEU A 364 -11.79 4.15 -13.27
CA LEU A 364 -12.21 2.94 -13.97
C LEU A 364 -11.63 2.89 -15.39
N LEU A 365 -11.37 1.69 -15.89
CA LEU A 365 -10.95 1.48 -17.29
C LEU A 365 -12.15 1.58 -18.24
N ALA A 366 -11.93 2.10 -19.44
CA ALA A 366 -12.95 2.21 -20.49
C ALA A 366 -13.40 0.83 -21.03
N ASN A 367 -14.67 0.71 -21.45
CA ASN A 367 -15.27 -0.51 -22.00
C ASN A 367 -14.99 -1.77 -21.17
N THR A 368 -15.07 -1.65 -19.84
CA THR A 368 -14.64 -2.68 -18.89
C THR A 368 -15.76 -2.98 -17.91
N LYS A 369 -16.17 -4.26 -17.84
CA LYS A 369 -17.23 -4.72 -16.93
C LYS A 369 -16.70 -4.77 -15.50
N TYR A 370 -17.19 -3.95 -14.57
CA TYR A 370 -16.91 -4.06 -13.13
C TYR A 370 -18.06 -4.79 -12.42
N GLY A 371 -17.80 -5.28 -11.21
CA GLY A 371 -18.74 -6.14 -10.49
C GLY A 371 -18.05 -7.11 -9.54
N ASN A 372 -18.74 -8.19 -9.20
CA ASN A 372 -18.37 -9.08 -8.10
C ASN A 372 -18.28 -10.57 -8.54
N TRP A 373 -17.06 -11.11 -8.65
CA TRP A 373 -16.79 -12.52 -8.99
C TRP A 373 -15.41 -13.00 -8.51
N GLY A 374 -15.24 -14.32 -8.42
CA GLY A 374 -13.94 -14.95 -8.10
C GLY A 374 -13.60 -15.02 -6.60
N TYR A 375 -14.57 -14.83 -5.70
CA TYR A 375 -14.33 -14.81 -4.24
C TYR A 375 -15.44 -15.50 -3.43
N SER A 376 -15.16 -15.74 -2.14
CA SER A 376 -16.10 -16.29 -1.16
C SER A 376 -17.04 -15.21 -0.64
N SER A 377 -18.35 -15.39 -0.77
CA SER A 377 -19.34 -14.40 -0.31
C SER A 377 -19.44 -14.24 1.21
N ALA A 378 -18.75 -15.06 2.00
CA ALA A 378 -18.64 -14.90 3.45
C ALA A 378 -17.55 -13.88 3.85
N ASP A 379 -16.57 -13.66 2.97
CA ASP A 379 -15.29 -13.05 3.28
C ASP A 379 -15.12 -11.78 2.40
N MET A 380 -15.72 -10.66 2.85
CA MET A 380 -15.74 -9.39 2.10
C MET A 380 -14.43 -8.58 2.17
N GLY A 381 -13.28 -9.26 2.23
CA GLY A 381 -11.96 -8.64 2.25
C GLY A 381 -11.33 -8.48 0.87
N ALA A 382 -11.01 -7.24 0.49
CA ALA A 382 -10.12 -6.93 -0.63
C ALA A 382 -8.76 -7.65 -0.54
N GLN A 383 -8.26 -7.84 0.68
CA GLN A 383 -6.99 -8.52 0.94
C GLN A 383 -7.11 -10.04 0.80
N GLU A 384 -8.24 -10.61 1.21
CA GLU A 384 -8.53 -12.04 1.13
C GLU A 384 -8.71 -12.46 -0.35
N LEU A 385 -9.41 -11.64 -1.15
CA LEU A 385 -9.45 -11.75 -2.61
C LEU A 385 -8.03 -11.81 -3.21
N ILE A 386 -7.17 -10.86 -2.87
CA ILE A 386 -5.79 -10.74 -3.38
C ILE A 386 -4.97 -11.98 -2.98
N TYR A 387 -5.02 -12.37 -1.70
CA TYR A 387 -4.29 -13.50 -1.16
C TYR A 387 -4.70 -14.83 -1.79
N ASP A 388 -6.00 -15.15 -1.83
CA ASP A 388 -6.47 -16.41 -2.40
C ASP A 388 -6.37 -16.44 -3.94
N THR A 389 -6.52 -15.30 -4.63
CA THR A 389 -6.25 -15.24 -6.09
C THR A 389 -4.79 -15.51 -6.41
N ALA A 390 -3.84 -14.89 -5.68
CA ALA A 390 -2.41 -15.15 -5.83
C ALA A 390 -2.06 -16.62 -5.51
N LYS A 391 -2.60 -17.16 -4.41
CA LYS A 391 -2.43 -18.54 -3.96
C LYS A 391 -3.02 -19.58 -4.92
N SER A 392 -4.09 -19.24 -5.63
CA SER A 392 -4.67 -20.11 -6.68
C SER A 392 -3.72 -20.35 -7.86
N GLN A 393 -2.78 -19.43 -8.10
CA GLN A 393 -1.88 -19.42 -9.28
C GLN A 393 -2.63 -19.57 -10.62
N THR A 394 -3.86 -19.05 -10.68
CA THR A 394 -4.71 -19.12 -11.87
C THR A 394 -4.09 -18.41 -13.07
N THR A 395 -4.14 -19.07 -14.24
CA THR A 395 -3.72 -18.51 -15.53
C THR A 395 -4.88 -17.93 -16.34
N GLN A 396 -6.10 -17.96 -15.80
CA GLN A 396 -7.28 -17.37 -16.44
C GLN A 396 -7.16 -15.84 -16.50
N PRO A 397 -7.63 -15.19 -17.59
CA PRO A 397 -7.75 -13.74 -17.63
C PRO A 397 -8.92 -13.23 -16.78
N ASP A 398 -8.79 -12.03 -16.22
CA ASP A 398 -9.78 -11.33 -15.39
C ASP A 398 -10.38 -12.19 -14.23
N PRO A 399 -9.54 -12.96 -13.48
CA PRO A 399 -10.03 -14.05 -12.63
C PRO A 399 -10.87 -13.61 -11.44
N ALA A 400 -10.71 -12.38 -10.95
CA ALA A 400 -11.34 -11.92 -9.71
C ALA A 400 -11.61 -10.42 -9.71
N SER A 401 -12.80 -10.03 -9.22
CA SER A 401 -13.20 -8.63 -9.01
C SER A 401 -14.12 -8.54 -7.80
N LEU A 402 -13.86 -7.56 -6.94
CA LEU A 402 -14.64 -7.21 -5.77
C LEU A 402 -14.85 -5.70 -5.78
N MET A 403 -16.11 -5.27 -5.79
CA MET A 403 -16.47 -3.86 -5.70
C MET A 403 -17.62 -3.69 -4.72
N TYR A 404 -17.37 -2.94 -3.65
CA TYR A 404 -18.31 -2.75 -2.54
C TYR A 404 -18.16 -1.36 -1.96
N SER A 405 -19.26 -0.86 -1.38
CA SER A 405 -19.30 0.44 -0.71
C SER A 405 -19.72 0.28 0.74
N GLY A 406 -19.36 1.26 1.56
CA GLY A 406 -19.70 1.34 2.97
C GLY A 406 -19.91 2.76 3.44
N ILE A 407 -20.72 2.92 4.49
CA ILE A 407 -20.81 4.18 5.24
C ILE A 407 -19.83 4.12 6.42
N VAL A 408 -18.83 5.00 6.40
CA VAL A 408 -17.95 5.29 7.54
C VAL A 408 -18.47 6.52 8.26
N LEU A 409 -18.53 6.48 9.59
CA LEU A 409 -18.83 7.65 10.41
C LEU A 409 -17.55 8.14 11.10
N THR A 410 -17.31 9.45 11.16
CA THR A 410 -16.36 10.05 12.11
C THR A 410 -17.15 10.79 13.19
N PHE A 411 -16.80 10.54 14.44
CA PHE A 411 -17.40 11.19 15.59
C PHE A 411 -16.75 12.54 15.92
N ASP A 412 -17.37 13.26 16.85
CA ASP A 412 -16.94 14.57 17.38
C ASP A 412 -15.54 14.64 18.04
N ASP A 413 -14.85 13.50 18.20
CA ASP A 413 -13.46 13.39 18.68
C ASP A 413 -12.49 12.78 17.65
N GLY A 414 -12.91 12.61 16.39
CA GLY A 414 -12.08 12.01 15.33
C GLY A 414 -12.06 10.48 15.31
N SER A 415 -12.56 9.80 16.34
CA SER A 415 -12.73 8.34 16.31
C SER A 415 -13.77 7.93 15.26
N GLN A 416 -13.64 6.71 14.70
CA GLN A 416 -14.43 6.29 13.54
C GLN A 416 -15.27 5.04 13.80
N LEU A 417 -16.49 4.99 13.25
CA LEU A 417 -17.21 3.73 13.06
C LEU A 417 -16.94 3.26 11.62
N VAL A 418 -15.96 2.38 11.49
CA VAL A 418 -15.52 1.78 10.22
C VAL A 418 -16.30 0.49 9.97
N PRO A 419 -16.94 0.30 8.80
CA PRO A 419 -17.65 -0.93 8.49
C PRO A 419 -16.66 -2.01 8.06
N VAL A 420 -16.03 -2.66 9.05
CA VAL A 420 -15.05 -3.73 8.83
C VAL A 420 -15.71 -5.02 8.32
N ALA A 421 -15.01 -5.73 7.42
CA ALA A 421 -15.33 -7.10 7.02
C ALA A 421 -14.48 -8.16 7.75
N SER A 422 -13.56 -7.74 8.62
CA SER A 422 -12.56 -8.62 9.23
C SER A 422 -13.07 -9.38 10.45
N SER A 423 -12.76 -10.68 10.50
CA SER A 423 -13.04 -11.58 11.63
C SER A 423 -12.36 -11.19 12.96
N TYR A 424 -11.38 -10.27 12.94
CA TYR A 424 -10.63 -9.85 14.13
C TYR A 424 -11.32 -8.78 14.99
N ARG A 425 -12.33 -8.05 14.48
CA ARG A 425 -13.21 -7.19 15.30
C ARG A 425 -14.66 -7.67 15.15
N PRO A 426 -15.27 -8.32 16.16
CA PRO A 426 -16.60 -8.92 16.06
C PRO A 426 -17.76 -7.89 16.01
N GLU A 427 -17.42 -6.60 15.97
CA GLU A 427 -18.31 -5.44 16.10
C GLU A 427 -18.73 -4.93 14.70
N VAL A 428 -18.95 -5.89 13.79
CA VAL A 428 -19.24 -5.70 12.37
C VAL A 428 -20.52 -4.87 12.17
N GLN A 429 -20.50 -3.92 11.24
CA GLN A 429 -21.68 -3.19 10.76
C GLN A 429 -22.11 -3.73 9.38
N PRO A 430 -22.67 -4.96 9.29
CA PRO A 430 -22.85 -5.62 7.99
C PRO A 430 -23.84 -4.88 7.09
N ASN A 431 -24.87 -4.27 7.69
CA ASN A 431 -25.88 -3.49 6.96
C ASN A 431 -25.39 -2.09 6.57
N ALA A 432 -24.19 -1.68 6.98
CA ALA A 432 -23.51 -0.49 6.46
C ALA A 432 -22.76 -0.76 5.15
N LEU A 433 -22.59 -2.04 4.75
CA LEU A 433 -21.90 -2.48 3.54
C LEU A 433 -22.90 -2.94 2.47
N LYS A 434 -22.57 -2.71 1.20
CA LYS A 434 -23.20 -3.38 0.06
C LYS A 434 -22.19 -3.62 -1.07
N THR A 435 -22.25 -4.80 -1.70
CA THR A 435 -21.65 -5.03 -3.01
C THR A 435 -22.29 -4.10 -4.06
N VAL A 436 -21.47 -3.58 -4.96
CA VAL A 436 -21.92 -2.79 -6.12
C VAL A 436 -22.44 -3.75 -7.19
N SER A 437 -23.60 -3.47 -7.76
CA SER A 437 -24.17 -4.28 -8.84
C SER A 437 -23.29 -4.23 -10.09
N ASP A 438 -23.16 -5.35 -10.80
CA ASP A 438 -22.37 -5.44 -12.03
C ASP A 438 -22.77 -4.38 -13.07
N PHE A 439 -21.78 -3.71 -13.66
CA PHE A 439 -21.95 -2.71 -14.72
C PHE A 439 -20.78 -2.73 -15.70
N THR A 440 -20.92 -2.12 -16.87
CA THR A 440 -19.82 -1.95 -17.83
C THR A 440 -19.64 -0.48 -18.12
N THR A 441 -18.43 0.05 -17.89
CA THR A 441 -18.09 1.42 -18.28
C THR A 441 -18.29 1.61 -19.78
N LYS A 442 -18.69 2.82 -20.19
CA LYS A 442 -18.82 3.16 -21.60
C LYS A 442 -17.47 2.96 -22.32
N ALA A 443 -17.53 2.60 -23.60
CA ALA A 443 -16.38 2.78 -24.46
C ALA A 443 -16.12 4.28 -24.66
N ALA A 444 -14.85 4.66 -24.87
CA ALA A 444 -14.53 5.99 -25.37
C ALA A 444 -15.23 6.16 -26.73
N THR A 445 -16.17 7.09 -26.81
CA THR A 445 -16.98 7.31 -28.02
C THR A 445 -16.33 8.37 -28.87
N ASN A 446 -15.87 8.01 -30.07
CA ASN A 446 -15.07 8.82 -31.00
C ASN A 446 -13.58 8.94 -30.64
N GLY A 447 -12.78 9.30 -31.67
CA GLY A 447 -11.33 9.18 -31.66
C GLY A 447 -10.85 7.76 -32.04
N PRO A 448 -9.69 7.62 -32.72
CA PRO A 448 -8.89 8.68 -33.32
C PRO A 448 -9.49 9.18 -34.66
N VAL A 449 -9.33 10.47 -34.97
CA VAL A 449 -9.52 11.00 -36.34
C VAL A 449 -8.36 10.58 -37.26
N ALA A 450 -8.42 10.86 -38.56
CA ALA A 450 -7.32 10.55 -39.45
C ALA A 450 -6.10 11.46 -39.17
N SER A 451 -4.90 11.00 -39.56
CA SER A 451 -3.67 11.80 -39.40
C SER A 451 -3.74 13.15 -40.15
N ASP A 452 -4.50 13.18 -41.25
CA ASP A 452 -4.70 14.35 -42.10
C ASP A 452 -5.72 15.35 -41.50
N ASP A 453 -6.63 14.89 -40.63
CA ASP A 453 -7.57 15.76 -39.90
C ASP A 453 -6.86 16.56 -38.80
N LEU A 454 -5.69 16.10 -38.33
CA LEU A 454 -4.84 16.81 -37.36
C LEU A 454 -4.08 17.95 -38.07
N THR A 455 -4.66 19.14 -38.04
CA THR A 455 -4.18 20.34 -38.75
C THR A 455 -3.80 21.44 -37.75
N ASP A 456 -3.06 22.47 -38.18
CA ASP A 456 -2.69 23.59 -37.31
C ASP A 456 -3.92 24.32 -36.71
N ALA A 457 -5.07 24.22 -37.38
CA ALA A 457 -6.34 24.79 -36.93
C ALA A 457 -6.99 24.07 -35.73
N ASN A 458 -6.59 22.84 -35.41
CA ASN A 458 -7.08 22.08 -34.25
C ASN A 458 -5.95 21.59 -33.32
N LYS A 459 -4.79 22.24 -33.38
CA LYS A 459 -3.63 21.95 -32.51
C LYS A 459 -3.90 22.28 -31.03
N ASN A 460 -4.67 23.34 -30.77
CA ASN A 460 -5.30 23.69 -29.49
C ASN A 460 -4.39 23.76 -28.25
N GLY A 461 -3.10 24.05 -28.42
CA GLY A 461 -2.19 24.29 -27.29
C GLY A 461 -1.86 23.03 -26.47
N VAL A 462 -1.87 21.84 -27.09
CA VAL A 462 -1.17 20.67 -26.53
C VAL A 462 0.33 20.84 -26.80
N GLU A 463 1.15 20.65 -25.78
CA GLU A 463 2.62 20.76 -25.85
C GLU A 463 3.29 19.50 -25.27
N GLY A 464 4.25 18.93 -25.99
CA GLY A 464 5.04 17.80 -25.50
C GLY A 464 6.25 18.24 -24.68
N ALA A 465 6.55 17.49 -23.61
CA ALA A 465 7.75 17.67 -22.80
C ALA A 465 9.06 17.60 -23.62
N ASP A 466 10.15 18.09 -23.02
CA ASP A 466 11.51 18.07 -23.58
C ASP A 466 11.67 18.71 -24.97
N GLY A 467 10.74 19.63 -25.29
CA GLY A 467 10.68 20.32 -26.58
C GLY A 467 10.16 19.42 -27.70
N ASN A 468 9.06 18.69 -27.44
CA ASN A 468 8.46 17.72 -28.36
C ASN A 468 9.37 16.54 -28.74
N LYS A 469 10.22 16.08 -27.82
CA LYS A 469 11.12 14.94 -28.01
C LYS A 469 10.76 13.79 -27.09
N ALA A 470 10.58 12.59 -27.63
CA ALA A 470 10.24 11.41 -26.84
C ALA A 470 11.15 10.22 -27.17
N ASN A 471 11.24 9.27 -26.23
CA ASN A 471 11.99 8.03 -26.40
C ASN A 471 11.01 6.85 -26.46
N ALA A 472 11.22 5.91 -27.38
CA ALA A 472 10.44 4.68 -27.42
C ALA A 472 10.62 3.88 -26.11
N GLY A 473 9.54 3.26 -25.62
CA GLY A 473 9.52 2.50 -24.36
C GLY A 473 9.54 3.35 -23.08
N SER A 474 9.47 4.67 -23.17
CA SER A 474 9.52 5.59 -22.02
C SER A 474 8.16 6.25 -21.73
N VAL A 475 7.94 6.64 -20.47
CA VAL A 475 6.87 7.58 -20.10
C VAL A 475 7.16 8.93 -20.77
N TYR A 476 6.13 9.55 -21.34
CA TYR A 476 6.20 10.86 -21.95
C TYR A 476 5.02 11.74 -21.50
N ARG A 477 5.32 12.99 -21.15
CA ARG A 477 4.34 13.94 -20.59
C ARG A 477 3.87 14.92 -21.67
N LEU A 478 2.55 15.13 -21.71
CA LEU A 478 1.89 16.10 -22.57
C LEU A 478 1.16 17.12 -21.68
N TYR A 479 1.47 18.39 -21.87
CA TYR A 479 0.78 19.52 -21.24
C TYR A 479 -0.34 20.02 -22.15
N ILE A 480 -1.34 20.69 -21.57
CA ILE A 480 -2.28 21.52 -22.31
C ILE A 480 -2.32 22.93 -21.72
N ASP A 481 -2.11 23.93 -22.58
CA ASP A 481 -1.72 25.28 -22.17
C ASP A 481 -2.85 26.08 -21.50
N SER A 482 -4.11 25.63 -21.65
CA SER A 482 -5.17 25.95 -20.69
C SER A 482 -6.38 25.01 -20.76
N LEU A 483 -6.94 24.66 -19.60
CA LEU A 483 -8.20 23.92 -19.42
C LEU A 483 -9.48 24.67 -19.91
N LYS A 484 -9.35 25.74 -20.70
CA LYS A 484 -10.47 26.62 -21.08
C LYS A 484 -11.53 25.93 -21.95
N GLU A 485 -11.11 24.95 -22.76
CA GLU A 485 -11.97 24.20 -23.69
C GLU A 485 -12.73 23.03 -23.05
N SER A 486 -12.48 22.73 -21.77
CA SER A 486 -13.08 21.61 -21.04
C SER A 486 -13.52 22.04 -19.64
N ALA A 487 -14.43 23.02 -19.57
CA ALA A 487 -15.00 23.56 -18.33
C ALA A 487 -15.48 22.48 -17.34
N THR A 488 -16.00 21.35 -17.83
CA THR A 488 -16.36 20.17 -17.02
C THR A 488 -15.15 19.55 -16.33
N CYS A 489 -14.09 19.24 -17.08
CA CYS A 489 -12.83 18.68 -16.54
C CYS A 489 -12.16 19.66 -15.57
N LYS A 490 -12.13 20.96 -15.92
CA LYS A 490 -11.64 21.99 -14.99
C LYS A 490 -12.42 22.00 -13.67
N ALA A 491 -13.75 22.00 -13.74
CA ALA A 491 -14.63 22.05 -12.57
C ALA A 491 -14.73 20.72 -11.79
N LEU A 492 -14.13 19.64 -12.30
CA LEU A 492 -13.85 18.41 -11.58
C LEU A 492 -12.52 18.56 -10.81
N VAL A 493 -11.44 18.94 -11.50
CA VAL A 493 -10.10 19.12 -10.90
C VAL A 493 -10.10 20.18 -9.80
N GLU A 494 -10.78 21.31 -9.99
CA GLU A 494 -10.99 22.36 -8.95
C GLU A 494 -11.79 21.88 -7.72
N LYS A 495 -12.31 20.64 -7.73
CA LYS A 495 -13.02 19.99 -6.62
C LYS A 495 -12.35 18.68 -6.16
N GLY A 496 -11.14 18.37 -6.62
CA GLY A 496 -10.47 17.09 -6.32
C GLY A 496 -11.01 15.88 -7.09
N SER A 497 -11.92 16.09 -8.04
CA SER A 497 -12.47 15.04 -8.91
C SER A 497 -11.71 14.96 -10.24
N TYR A 498 -11.84 13.82 -10.92
CA TYR A 498 -10.92 13.42 -11.98
C TYR A 498 -11.56 13.50 -13.37
N CYS A 499 -10.77 13.93 -14.35
CA CYS A 499 -11.02 13.69 -15.77
C CYS A 499 -9.91 12.80 -16.34
N TYR A 500 -10.24 12.06 -17.39
CA TYR A 500 -9.33 11.14 -18.07
C TYR A 500 -9.30 11.46 -19.56
N TRP A 501 -8.10 11.55 -20.13
CA TRP A 501 -7.91 11.78 -21.56
C TRP A 501 -7.23 10.59 -22.22
N THR A 502 -7.57 10.33 -23.48
CA THR A 502 -7.00 9.24 -24.27
C THR A 502 -5.97 9.79 -25.25
N GLY A 503 -4.75 9.27 -25.21
CA GLY A 503 -3.67 9.63 -26.12
C GLY A 503 -3.56 8.66 -27.31
N TYR A 504 -3.28 9.19 -28.49
CA TYR A 504 -2.95 8.41 -29.69
C TYR A 504 -1.69 8.95 -30.34
N ILE A 505 -0.75 8.07 -30.71
CA ILE A 505 0.43 8.39 -31.53
C ILE A 505 0.18 7.98 -32.99
N TYR A 506 0.67 8.78 -33.93
CA TYR A 506 0.27 8.70 -35.34
C TYR A 506 1.42 8.26 -36.26
N SER A 507 1.24 7.10 -36.86
CA SER A 507 1.69 6.78 -38.22
C SER A 507 0.53 6.13 -38.96
N THR A 508 0.06 4.99 -38.43
CA THR A 508 -1.36 4.66 -38.30
C THR A 508 -1.77 4.99 -36.85
N PRO A 509 -2.99 5.45 -36.54
CA PRO A 509 -3.35 5.83 -35.16
C PRO A 509 -3.26 4.66 -34.17
N LYS A 510 -2.34 4.74 -33.20
CA LYS A 510 -2.13 3.74 -32.16
C LYS A 510 -2.44 4.34 -30.80
N GLN A 511 -3.37 3.74 -30.05
CA GLN A 511 -3.70 4.17 -28.69
C GLN A 511 -2.47 4.00 -27.79
N LEU A 512 -2.15 5.04 -27.04
CA LEU A 512 -1.10 5.04 -26.04
C LEU A 512 -1.63 4.44 -24.74
N ALA A 513 -0.81 3.60 -24.08
CA ALA A 513 -1.05 3.24 -22.69
C ALA A 513 -0.52 4.36 -21.79
N SER A 514 -1.24 4.72 -20.73
CA SER A 514 -0.74 5.57 -19.65
C SER A 514 -0.19 4.70 -18.50
N PRO A 515 0.57 5.27 -17.55
CA PRO A 515 0.78 4.64 -16.25
C PRO A 515 -0.57 4.33 -15.55
N ASP A 516 -1.59 5.15 -15.82
CA ASP A 516 -2.93 5.04 -15.22
C ASP A 516 -3.85 4.00 -15.93
N GLY A 517 -3.44 3.42 -17.08
CA GLY A 517 -4.23 2.44 -17.85
C GLY A 517 -4.26 2.71 -19.36
N LYS A 518 -5.47 2.76 -19.95
CA LYS A 518 -5.67 3.07 -21.39
C LYS A 518 -5.89 4.56 -21.70
N SER A 519 -6.04 5.35 -20.66
CA SER A 519 -6.29 6.79 -20.66
C SER A 519 -5.61 7.35 -19.41
N SER A 520 -5.01 8.53 -19.48
CA SER A 520 -4.29 9.11 -18.34
C SER A 520 -5.21 10.02 -17.52
N ALA A 521 -5.00 10.04 -16.20
CA ALA A 521 -5.65 10.99 -15.31
C ALA A 521 -5.07 12.40 -15.54
N VAL A 522 -5.95 13.40 -15.69
CA VAL A 522 -5.53 14.80 -15.82
C VAL A 522 -5.01 15.29 -14.47
N ARG A 523 -3.73 15.67 -14.46
CA ARG A 523 -3.00 16.22 -13.31
C ARG A 523 -2.71 17.71 -13.56
N VAL A 524 -2.32 18.45 -12.53
CA VAL A 524 -1.93 19.87 -12.64
C VAL A 524 -0.59 20.04 -11.95
N ASP A 525 0.36 20.72 -12.59
CA ASP A 525 1.67 20.98 -12.00
C ASP A 525 1.67 22.20 -11.06
N LYS A 526 2.78 22.38 -10.34
CA LYS A 526 3.03 23.51 -9.43
C LYS A 526 2.91 24.90 -10.05
N ASP A 527 2.93 25.02 -11.39
CA ASP A 527 2.79 26.29 -12.12
C ASP A 527 1.36 26.50 -12.66
N GLY A 528 0.47 25.52 -12.43
CA GLY A 528 -0.93 25.54 -12.85
C GLY A 528 -1.18 25.00 -14.26
N LYS A 529 -0.20 24.40 -14.94
CA LYS A 529 -0.43 23.73 -16.24
C LYS A 529 -1.03 22.35 -16.02
N ALA A 530 -2.08 22.02 -16.76
CA ALA A 530 -2.65 20.69 -16.77
C ALA A 530 -1.83 19.74 -17.66
N TYR A 531 -1.64 18.50 -17.23
CA TYR A 531 -0.86 17.49 -17.96
C TYR A 531 -1.42 16.08 -17.84
N VAL A 532 -0.96 15.20 -18.74
CA VAL A 532 -1.23 13.76 -18.79
C VAL A 532 0.03 13.01 -19.21
N GLU A 533 0.14 11.73 -18.85
CA GLU A 533 1.34 10.92 -19.10
C GLU A 533 1.04 9.61 -19.84
N PHE A 534 1.87 9.31 -20.84
CA PHE A 534 1.71 8.16 -21.72
C PHE A 534 3.03 7.45 -22.00
N ASN A 535 3.02 6.12 -21.90
CA ASN A 535 4.11 5.27 -22.37
C ASN A 535 4.13 5.28 -23.90
N ILE A 536 5.21 5.80 -24.48
CA ILE A 536 5.49 5.63 -25.90
C ILE A 536 5.82 4.16 -26.15
N PRO A 537 5.12 3.44 -27.03
CA PRO A 537 5.38 2.03 -27.27
C PRO A 537 6.84 1.76 -27.68
N ALA A 538 7.46 0.69 -27.16
CA ALA A 538 8.85 0.34 -27.47
C ALA A 538 9.06 -0.09 -28.95
N ASP A 539 7.99 -0.40 -29.66
CA ASP A 539 7.94 -0.68 -31.10
C ASP A 539 7.59 0.56 -31.95
N THR A 540 7.61 1.77 -31.37
CA THR A 540 7.43 3.02 -32.14
C THR A 540 8.65 3.27 -33.00
N VAL A 541 8.42 3.61 -34.27
CA VAL A 541 9.49 3.91 -35.24
C VAL A 541 10.17 5.24 -34.87
N ASN A 542 11.46 5.37 -35.18
CA ASN A 542 12.20 6.61 -34.96
C ASN A 542 11.82 7.64 -36.04
N GLY A 543 11.67 8.92 -35.65
CA GLY A 543 11.33 10.02 -36.55
C GLY A 543 10.14 10.86 -36.07
N ASP A 544 9.56 11.63 -37.00
CA ASP A 544 8.49 12.58 -36.68
C ASP A 544 7.11 11.94 -36.69
N HIS A 545 6.37 12.18 -35.60
CA HIS A 545 5.01 11.73 -35.34
C HIS A 545 4.12 12.89 -34.91
N LYS A 546 2.80 12.64 -34.83
CA LYS A 546 1.86 13.46 -34.04
C LYS A 546 1.43 12.66 -32.81
N ILE A 547 1.16 13.33 -31.70
CA ILE A 547 0.37 12.79 -30.59
C ILE A 547 -0.87 13.67 -30.39
N ALA A 548 -2.05 13.06 -30.37
CA ALA A 548 -3.33 13.76 -30.16
C ALA A 548 -4.01 13.28 -28.87
N LEU A 549 -4.70 14.20 -28.20
CA LEU A 549 -5.45 13.99 -26.97
C LEU A 549 -6.95 14.14 -27.20
N TYR A 550 -7.72 13.24 -26.59
CA TYR A 550 -9.19 13.20 -26.66
C TYR A 550 -9.77 13.14 -25.25
N ASP A 551 -10.92 13.76 -25.01
CA ASP A 551 -11.65 13.59 -23.75
C ASP A 551 -12.47 12.29 -23.71
N SER A 552 -13.23 12.08 -22.61
CA SER A 552 -14.08 10.91 -22.43
C SER A 552 -15.18 10.79 -23.48
N ASP A 553 -15.63 11.91 -24.05
CA ASP A 553 -16.66 11.95 -25.08
C ASP A 553 -16.04 11.92 -26.50
N GLY A 554 -14.73 11.63 -26.57
CA GLY A 554 -13.94 11.48 -27.79
C GLY A 554 -13.82 12.75 -28.64
N LYS A 555 -14.08 13.92 -28.06
CA LYS A 555 -13.77 15.21 -28.70
C LYS A 555 -12.25 15.37 -28.73
N LEU A 556 -11.71 15.69 -29.91
CA LEU A 556 -10.30 16.09 -30.04
C LEU A 556 -10.06 17.35 -29.19
N LEU A 557 -9.23 17.22 -28.17
CA LEU A 557 -8.82 18.33 -27.32
C LEU A 557 -7.73 19.15 -28.01
N GLY A 558 -6.76 18.47 -28.61
CA GLY A 558 -5.66 19.06 -29.37
C GLY A 558 -4.60 18.02 -29.74
N TRP A 559 -3.51 18.46 -30.36
CA TRP A 559 -2.40 17.58 -30.74
C TRP A 559 -1.07 18.34 -30.78
N THR A 560 0.04 17.63 -30.69
CA THR A 560 1.39 18.17 -30.87
C THR A 560 2.22 17.28 -31.79
N PRO A 561 3.13 17.82 -32.62
CA PRO A 561 4.18 16.99 -33.20
C PRO A 561 5.08 16.43 -32.09
N VAL A 562 5.63 15.25 -32.28
CA VAL A 562 6.66 14.64 -31.44
C VAL A 562 7.70 13.98 -32.34
N THR A 563 8.97 14.34 -32.17
CA THR A 563 10.07 13.56 -32.74
C THR A 563 10.41 12.44 -31.75
N VAL A 564 10.12 11.20 -32.12
CA VAL A 564 10.65 10.02 -31.41
C VAL A 564 12.11 9.89 -31.81
N ALA A 565 13.02 10.06 -30.87
CA ALA A 565 14.44 10.13 -31.16
C ALA A 565 14.93 8.84 -31.84
N GLU A 566 15.73 8.98 -32.91
CA GLU A 566 16.61 7.87 -33.31
C GLU A 566 17.56 7.63 -32.15
N GLY A 567 17.36 6.50 -31.47
CA GLY A 567 18.07 6.22 -30.23
C GLY A 567 19.57 6.26 -30.45
N GLN A 568 20.29 6.89 -29.53
CA GLN A 568 21.51 6.24 -29.07
C GLN A 568 21.12 4.79 -28.74
N GLU A 569 21.91 3.80 -29.17
CA GLU A 569 21.71 2.41 -28.72
C GLU A 569 21.42 2.46 -27.22
N PRO A 570 20.29 1.90 -26.75
CA PRO A 570 19.87 2.07 -25.36
C PRO A 570 21.04 1.62 -24.50
N THR A 571 21.67 2.57 -23.78
CA THR A 571 22.92 2.32 -23.06
C THR A 571 22.67 1.14 -22.14
N PRO A 572 23.18 -0.06 -22.46
CA PRO A 572 22.39 -1.27 -22.29
C PRO A 572 22.07 -1.43 -20.83
N GLN A 573 20.78 -1.27 -20.47
CA GLN A 573 20.33 -1.46 -19.10
C GLN A 573 20.79 -2.85 -18.71
N PRO A 574 21.79 -2.96 -17.82
CA PRO A 574 22.75 -4.04 -17.95
C PRO A 574 22.04 -5.35 -17.67
N GLU A 575 22.05 -6.25 -18.66
CA GLU A 575 21.13 -7.39 -18.73
C GLU A 575 21.14 -8.13 -17.38
N LYS A 576 19.98 -8.30 -16.75
CA LYS A 576 19.90 -8.98 -15.46
C LYS A 576 20.30 -10.45 -15.68
N PRO A 577 21.22 -11.02 -14.89
CA PRO A 577 21.65 -12.41 -15.07
C PRO A 577 20.45 -13.35 -14.94
N SER A 578 20.41 -14.37 -15.79
CA SER A 578 19.43 -15.43 -15.66
C SER A 578 19.72 -16.30 -14.43
N ALA A 579 18.74 -17.10 -14.01
CA ALA A 579 18.97 -18.10 -12.96
C ALA A 579 20.09 -19.10 -13.34
N GLU A 580 20.28 -19.37 -14.63
CA GLU A 580 21.36 -20.24 -15.14
C GLU A 580 22.73 -19.55 -15.05
N ASP A 581 22.83 -18.26 -15.37
CA ASP A 581 24.08 -17.47 -15.22
C ASP A 581 24.53 -17.44 -13.74
N VAL A 582 23.60 -17.20 -12.82
CA VAL A 582 23.87 -17.18 -11.37
C VAL A 582 24.25 -18.58 -10.86
N ALA A 583 23.55 -19.63 -11.31
CA ALA A 583 23.88 -21.00 -10.94
C ALA A 583 25.28 -21.43 -11.45
N ALA A 584 25.67 -21.01 -12.66
CA ALA A 584 26.99 -21.26 -13.21
C ALA A 584 28.10 -20.59 -12.39
N LEU A 585 27.92 -19.32 -12.01
CA LEU A 585 28.87 -18.61 -11.14
C LEU A 585 29.00 -19.28 -9.76
N GLN A 586 27.88 -19.64 -9.13
CA GLN A 586 27.86 -20.33 -7.83
C GLN A 586 28.52 -21.70 -7.89
N SER A 587 28.33 -22.47 -8.97
CA SER A 587 29.03 -23.74 -9.17
C SER A 587 30.53 -23.54 -9.34
N ALA A 588 30.96 -22.55 -10.14
CA ALA A 588 32.37 -22.25 -10.35
C ALA A 588 33.08 -21.81 -9.05
N ILE A 589 32.41 -21.01 -8.21
CA ILE A 589 32.90 -20.63 -6.87
C ILE A 589 33.09 -21.88 -6.00
N LYS A 590 32.09 -22.76 -5.91
CA LYS A 590 32.14 -23.99 -5.11
C LYS A 590 33.24 -24.96 -5.58
N ASP A 591 33.41 -25.12 -6.88
CA ASP A 591 34.47 -25.96 -7.47
C ASP A 591 35.87 -25.35 -7.28
N ALA A 592 35.97 -24.04 -7.15
CA ALA A 592 37.20 -23.34 -6.79
C ALA A 592 37.52 -23.44 -5.29
N GLU A 593 36.54 -23.28 -4.40
CA GLU A 593 36.68 -23.45 -2.94
C GLU A 593 37.10 -24.87 -2.53
N SER A 594 36.85 -25.87 -3.38
CA SER A 594 37.34 -27.25 -3.18
C SER A 594 38.87 -27.40 -3.27
N LYS A 595 39.57 -26.44 -3.89
CA LYS A 595 41.02 -26.48 -4.15
C LYS A 595 41.79 -25.96 -2.94
N LYS A 596 42.99 -26.49 -2.68
CA LYS A 596 43.81 -26.13 -1.50
C LYS A 596 45.14 -25.52 -1.90
N GLN A 597 45.52 -24.42 -1.25
CA GLN A 597 46.75 -23.69 -1.54
C GLN A 597 48.02 -24.55 -1.48
N ALA A 598 48.07 -25.54 -0.60
CA ALA A 598 49.22 -26.43 -0.43
C ALA A 598 49.47 -27.37 -1.64
N ASP A 599 48.47 -27.57 -2.50
CA ASP A 599 48.57 -28.48 -3.65
C ASP A 599 49.20 -27.80 -4.89
N TYR A 600 49.43 -26.47 -4.86
CA TYR A 600 49.79 -25.64 -6.00
C TYR A 600 50.97 -24.69 -5.71
N THR A 601 51.60 -24.16 -6.77
CA THR A 601 52.69 -23.18 -6.61
C THR A 601 52.17 -21.80 -6.20
N ALA A 602 52.96 -21.03 -5.46
CA ALA A 602 52.54 -19.70 -4.98
C ALA A 602 52.24 -18.73 -6.15
N GLU A 603 53.01 -18.84 -7.24
CA GLU A 603 52.91 -18.01 -8.44
C GLU A 603 51.61 -18.25 -9.21
N SER A 604 51.10 -19.49 -9.20
CA SER A 604 49.83 -19.84 -9.87
C SER A 604 48.63 -19.72 -8.94
N TRP A 605 48.82 -19.90 -7.63
CA TRP A 605 47.77 -19.75 -6.62
C TRP A 605 47.34 -18.28 -6.41
N ALA A 606 48.30 -17.34 -6.43
CA ALA A 606 48.01 -15.92 -6.21
C ALA A 606 46.94 -15.32 -7.16
N PRO A 607 47.01 -15.49 -8.50
CA PRO A 607 45.96 -15.00 -9.40
C PRO A 607 44.65 -15.79 -9.25
N PHE A 608 44.70 -17.09 -8.93
CA PHE A 608 43.51 -17.90 -8.67
C PHE A 608 42.72 -17.42 -7.45
N ALA A 609 43.40 -17.16 -6.32
CA ALA A 609 42.77 -16.63 -5.11
C ALA A 609 42.12 -15.24 -5.35
N ALA A 610 42.75 -14.39 -6.16
CA ALA A 610 42.19 -13.10 -6.56
C ALA A 610 40.94 -13.24 -7.46
N ALA A 611 40.96 -14.20 -8.40
CA ALA A 611 39.80 -14.50 -9.25
C ALA A 611 38.62 -15.06 -8.44
N LEU A 612 38.88 -15.96 -7.48
CA LEU A 612 37.85 -16.52 -6.59
C LEU A 612 37.19 -15.43 -5.74
N LYS A 613 37.98 -14.55 -5.12
CA LYS A 613 37.41 -13.41 -4.38
C LYS A 613 36.58 -12.49 -5.27
N SER A 614 37.06 -12.17 -6.48
CA SER A 614 36.31 -11.36 -7.45
C SER A 614 34.97 -12.00 -7.86
N ALA A 615 34.92 -13.33 -7.94
CA ALA A 615 33.69 -14.07 -8.20
C ALA A 615 32.71 -14.05 -7.01
N GLN A 616 33.20 -14.27 -5.79
CA GLN A 616 32.41 -14.14 -4.56
C GLN A 616 31.85 -12.71 -4.39
N ASP A 617 32.66 -11.68 -4.66
CA ASP A 617 32.25 -10.27 -4.55
C ASP A 617 31.19 -9.88 -5.58
N VAL A 618 31.19 -10.48 -6.78
CA VAL A 618 30.11 -10.32 -7.77
C VAL A 618 28.85 -11.12 -7.37
N ALA A 619 29.01 -12.34 -6.86
CA ALA A 619 27.89 -13.19 -6.43
C ALA A 619 27.13 -12.65 -5.22
N ALA A 620 27.72 -11.71 -4.46
CA ALA A 620 27.11 -11.05 -3.32
C ALA A 620 26.35 -9.74 -3.65
N LYS A 621 26.41 -9.26 -4.90
CA LYS A 621 25.69 -8.06 -5.34
C LYS A 621 24.21 -8.34 -5.62
N SER A 622 23.31 -7.55 -5.04
CA SER A 622 21.87 -7.57 -5.38
C SER A 622 21.55 -6.95 -6.75
N ASP A 623 22.46 -6.13 -7.27
CA ASP A 623 22.41 -5.42 -8.56
C ASP A 623 23.36 -6.04 -9.61
N ALA A 624 23.87 -7.25 -9.37
CA ALA A 624 24.82 -7.94 -10.25
C ALA A 624 24.35 -7.98 -11.70
N THR A 625 25.20 -7.55 -12.63
CA THR A 625 24.89 -7.57 -14.07
C THR A 625 25.32 -8.89 -14.70
N LYS A 626 24.64 -9.34 -15.76
CA LYS A 626 25.02 -10.57 -16.50
C LYS A 626 26.44 -10.47 -17.04
N ALA A 627 26.83 -9.30 -17.54
CA ALA A 627 28.20 -9.04 -17.99
C ALA A 627 29.23 -9.27 -16.87
N GLU A 628 28.97 -8.84 -15.64
CA GLU A 628 29.83 -9.14 -14.48
C GLU A 628 29.79 -10.61 -14.10
N VAL A 629 28.61 -11.25 -14.06
CA VAL A 629 28.44 -12.66 -13.68
C VAL A 629 29.16 -13.59 -14.67
N THR A 630 29.00 -13.37 -15.98
CA THR A 630 29.72 -14.10 -17.03
C THR A 630 31.22 -13.83 -16.96
N ALA A 631 31.66 -12.57 -16.79
CA ALA A 631 33.08 -12.23 -16.72
C ALA A 631 33.77 -12.76 -15.45
N ALA A 632 33.08 -12.80 -14.32
CA ALA A 632 33.55 -13.42 -13.08
C ALA A 632 33.72 -14.93 -13.24
N THR A 633 32.71 -15.60 -13.80
CA THR A 633 32.72 -17.04 -14.10
C THR A 633 33.89 -17.40 -15.03
N ALA A 634 34.07 -16.63 -16.12
CA ALA A 634 35.15 -16.84 -17.09
C ALA A 634 36.55 -16.66 -16.46
N LYS A 635 36.77 -15.58 -15.70
CA LYS A 635 38.05 -15.33 -15.00
C LYS A 635 38.37 -16.41 -13.98
N LEU A 636 37.38 -16.89 -13.24
CA LEU A 636 37.57 -17.97 -12.26
C LEU A 636 37.89 -19.31 -12.95
N ALA A 637 37.26 -19.61 -14.08
CA ALA A 637 37.57 -20.79 -14.89
C ALA A 637 38.98 -20.73 -15.49
N GLU A 638 39.36 -19.59 -16.08
CA GLU A 638 40.70 -19.35 -16.62
C GLU A 638 41.78 -19.51 -15.52
N ALA A 639 41.63 -18.81 -14.40
CA ALA A 639 42.58 -18.90 -13.30
C ALA A 639 42.63 -20.30 -12.66
N SER A 640 41.51 -21.03 -12.64
CA SER A 640 41.45 -22.44 -12.23
C SER A 640 42.24 -23.36 -13.17
N SER A 641 42.27 -23.08 -14.47
CA SER A 641 43.03 -23.87 -15.46
C SER A 641 44.54 -23.59 -15.42
N ASN A 642 44.94 -22.38 -15.02
CA ASN A 642 46.33 -21.95 -14.92
C ASN A 642 47.03 -22.38 -13.60
N LEU A 643 46.33 -23.13 -12.73
CA LEU A 643 46.88 -23.65 -11.48
C LEU A 643 47.94 -24.75 -11.70
N VAL A 644 49.19 -24.46 -11.34
CA VAL A 644 50.33 -25.38 -11.47
C VAL A 644 50.52 -26.13 -10.15
N LYS A 645 50.52 -27.48 -10.19
CA LYS A 645 50.71 -28.30 -8.99
C LYS A 645 52.10 -28.14 -8.38
N ALA A 646 52.17 -28.08 -7.05
CA ALA A 646 53.44 -28.07 -6.32
C ALA A 646 54.26 -29.34 -6.63
N GLY A 647 55.50 -29.17 -7.07
CA GLY A 647 56.43 -30.28 -7.35
C GLY A 647 56.66 -30.64 -8.84
N SER A 648 56.03 -29.94 -9.80
CA SER A 648 56.37 -30.08 -11.22
C SER A 648 57.62 -29.28 -11.61
N THR A 649 58.49 -29.80 -12.49
CA THR A 649 59.85 -29.26 -12.71
C THR A 649 60.15 -28.81 -14.15
N THR A 650 60.59 -27.54 -14.27
CA THR A 650 61.32 -26.90 -15.40
C THR A 650 60.60 -26.72 -16.77
N PRO A 651 61.03 -25.77 -17.64
CA PRO A 651 62.08 -24.74 -17.48
C PRO A 651 61.65 -23.27 -17.76
N THR A 652 62.37 -22.30 -17.18
CA THR A 652 62.23 -20.84 -17.42
C THR A 652 63.20 -20.30 -18.50
N LYS A 653 62.83 -19.19 -19.16
CA LYS A 653 63.67 -18.45 -20.15
C LYS A 653 63.12 -17.02 -20.39
N PRO A 654 63.93 -16.02 -20.82
CA PRO A 654 65.04 -15.42 -20.07
C PRO A 654 64.95 -13.88 -19.96
N GLU A 655 65.70 -13.29 -19.02
CA GLU A 655 65.86 -11.83 -18.86
C GLU A 655 67.03 -11.26 -19.71
N LYS A 656 67.04 -9.95 -20.00
CA LYS A 656 68.12 -9.22 -20.72
C LYS A 656 68.09 -7.69 -20.38
N PRO A 657 69.16 -6.90 -20.59
CA PRO A 657 70.13 -6.58 -19.54
C PRO A 657 70.34 -5.05 -19.28
N THR A 658 71.12 -4.70 -18.26
CA THR A 658 71.30 -3.33 -17.72
C THR A 658 72.67 -2.66 -18.02
N LYS A 659 72.85 -1.40 -17.53
CA LYS A 659 74.09 -0.58 -17.35
C LYS A 659 74.38 0.48 -18.46
N PRO A 660 75.01 1.67 -18.21
CA PRO A 660 75.66 2.22 -16.98
C PRO A 660 75.12 3.56 -16.41
N THR A 661 75.65 3.95 -15.23
CA THR A 661 75.56 5.26 -14.54
C THR A 661 76.69 6.24 -15.01
N THR A 662 76.87 7.51 -14.59
CA THR A 662 76.67 8.31 -13.32
C THR A 662 76.94 9.83 -13.68
N PRO A 663 77.19 10.87 -12.83
CA PRO A 663 77.07 11.10 -11.36
C PRO A 663 76.48 12.49 -10.89
N THR A 664 76.46 12.73 -9.56
CA THR A 664 76.60 14.01 -8.79
C THR A 664 75.56 15.17 -8.81
N LYS A 665 74.82 15.27 -7.68
CA LYS A 665 74.65 16.39 -6.68
C LYS A 665 75.15 17.84 -6.98
N PRO A 666 74.62 18.92 -6.32
CA PRO A 666 74.12 18.93 -4.93
C PRO A 666 72.86 19.76 -4.52
N ASN A 667 72.03 19.16 -3.66
CA ASN A 667 71.45 19.66 -2.39
C ASN A 667 71.70 21.13 -1.94
N LYS A 668 70.64 21.88 -1.53
CA LYS A 668 70.46 22.39 -0.13
C LYS A 668 69.17 23.21 0.18
N ASP A 669 68.60 22.89 1.34
CA ASP A 669 68.13 23.78 2.45
C ASP A 669 67.00 24.84 2.34
N ASN A 670 65.94 24.59 3.14
CA ASN A 670 65.41 25.46 4.23
C ASN A 670 64.47 26.68 3.93
N ASN A 671 63.53 27.08 4.83
CA ASN A 671 62.82 26.43 5.97
C ASN A 671 61.71 27.40 6.50
N LYS A 672 60.78 26.87 7.33
CA LYS A 672 59.78 27.54 8.22
C LYS A 672 58.52 28.05 7.51
N ASN A 673 57.32 27.71 7.99
CA ASN A 673 56.90 27.79 9.39
C ASN A 673 56.26 26.50 9.97
N GLN A 674 55.99 26.47 11.28
CA GLN A 674 55.60 25.26 12.04
C GLN A 674 54.13 25.24 12.51
N GLN A 675 53.56 24.03 12.61
CA GLN A 675 52.64 23.67 13.69
C GLN A 675 52.92 22.23 14.16
N LYS A 676 52.45 21.83 15.34
CA LYS A 676 53.02 20.72 16.14
C LYS A 676 51.94 19.82 16.75
N LEU A 677 52.01 18.51 16.46
CA LEU A 677 51.89 17.33 17.36
C LEU A 677 51.83 16.03 16.48
N PRO A 678 52.13 14.81 16.99
CA PRO A 678 52.78 13.78 16.16
C PRO A 678 52.10 12.38 16.06
N ILE A 679 52.32 11.71 14.91
CA ILE A 679 52.91 10.34 14.72
C ILE A 679 52.41 9.19 15.65
N THR A 680 51.97 8.00 15.20
CA THR A 680 52.16 7.21 13.95
C THR A 680 50.91 6.33 13.69
N GLY A 681 50.61 5.84 12.48
CA GLY A 681 51.23 6.09 11.17
C GLY A 681 50.88 5.03 10.10
N SER A 682 51.08 5.40 8.83
CA SER A 682 51.04 4.56 7.60
C SER A 682 49.70 3.94 7.17
N SER A 683 49.31 3.95 5.88
CA SER A 683 49.84 4.66 4.70
C SER A 683 48.84 4.58 3.54
N VAL A 684 48.66 5.66 2.75
CA VAL A 684 47.66 5.76 1.67
C VAL A 684 48.23 6.52 0.46
N LEU A 685 48.13 5.92 -0.74
CA LEU A 685 48.13 6.47 -2.13
C LEU A 685 49.18 7.53 -2.57
N VAL A 686 49.50 7.54 -3.88
CA VAL A 686 49.16 8.64 -4.81
C VAL A 686 49.40 8.25 -6.29
N ILE A 687 48.54 8.80 -7.15
CA ILE A 687 48.35 8.65 -8.60
C ILE A 687 49.48 9.27 -9.45
N ALA A 688 49.78 8.72 -10.64
CA ALA A 688 50.15 9.49 -11.85
C ALA A 688 50.05 8.66 -13.16
N PHE A 689 49.74 9.34 -14.28
CA PHE A 689 49.53 8.79 -15.64
C PHE A 689 50.83 8.65 -16.47
N VAL A 690 50.78 7.85 -17.55
CA VAL A 690 51.09 8.21 -18.96
C VAL A 690 50.57 7.08 -19.90
N ALA A 691 50.37 7.34 -21.21
CA ALA A 691 49.64 6.49 -22.16
C ALA A 691 50.48 6.05 -23.40
N ILE A 692 49.79 5.54 -24.44
CA ILE A 692 50.22 5.23 -25.85
C ILE A 692 50.60 3.75 -26.14
N ALA A 693 50.28 3.10 -27.28
CA ALA A 693 49.12 3.10 -28.21
C ALA A 693 49.28 2.02 -29.33
N LEU A 694 48.18 1.65 -30.03
CA LEU A 694 48.10 0.92 -31.33
C LEU A 694 48.59 -0.57 -31.33
N VAL A 695 48.30 -1.44 -32.32
CA VAL A 695 47.78 -1.30 -33.71
C VAL A 695 46.77 -2.40 -34.07
N ALA A 696 45.69 -2.06 -34.77
CA ALA A 696 45.02 -2.95 -35.75
C ALA A 696 44.20 -2.14 -36.78
N ALA A 697 44.53 -2.29 -38.07
CA ALA A 697 43.69 -1.89 -39.21
C ALA A 697 43.24 -3.20 -39.94
N GLY A 698 42.23 -3.23 -40.79
CA GLY A 698 41.34 -2.16 -41.28
C GLY A 698 41.02 -2.35 -42.76
N VAL A 699 39.79 -2.79 -43.07
CA VAL A 699 39.20 -2.93 -44.43
C VAL A 699 37.72 -2.59 -44.25
N SER A 700 37.09 -1.64 -44.95
CA SER A 700 37.23 -1.26 -46.36
C SER A 700 37.23 0.26 -46.57
N VAL A 701 37.82 0.75 -47.67
CA VAL A 701 37.75 2.16 -48.09
C VAL A 701 36.95 2.28 -49.38
N VAL A 702 35.96 3.17 -49.40
CA VAL A 702 35.24 3.56 -50.62
C VAL A 702 35.94 4.76 -51.25
N VAL A 703 36.43 4.60 -52.48
CA VAL A 703 36.76 5.73 -53.37
C VAL A 703 36.21 5.43 -54.76
N TYR A 704 35.21 6.20 -55.19
CA TYR A 704 35.01 6.45 -56.61
C TYR A 704 34.74 7.94 -56.84
N ARG A 705 35.41 8.52 -57.85
CA ARG A 705 35.37 9.96 -58.14
C ARG A 705 34.15 10.32 -58.98
N ARG A 706 33.65 11.55 -58.83
CA ARG A 706 32.89 12.25 -59.88
C ARG A 706 33.65 13.48 -60.35
N ARG A 707 34.17 13.43 -61.58
CA ARG A 707 34.20 14.56 -62.54
C ARG A 707 34.78 14.14 -63.89
N ASN A 708 33.96 14.23 -64.93
CA ASN A 708 34.29 14.71 -66.28
C ASN A 708 32.97 14.73 -67.09
N ALA A 709 32.83 15.74 -67.97
CA ALA A 709 31.56 16.24 -68.49
C ALA A 709 30.66 16.82 -67.38
#